data_AF-A0A212IGS2-F1
#
_entry.id   AF-A0A212IGS2-F1
#
_cell.length_a   1.000
_cell.length_b   1.000
_cell.length_c   1.000
_cell.angle_alpha   90.00
_cell.angle_beta   90.00
_cell.angle_gamma   90.00
#
_symmetry.space_group_name_H-M   'P 1'
#
loop_
_entity.id
_entity.type
_entity.pdbx_description
1 polymer ?
#
loop_
_entity_poly.entity_id
_entity_poly.type
_entity_poly.pdbx_seq_one_letter_code
_entity_poly.pdbx_strand_id
1 'polypeptide(L)'
;MAVSKFTLHHAQTTGGSNEAAVAFPWNTPKRAVNPYLEPAEVAPESALSNLITLYAADNEQEHLRREALSAKVWERYFFNESRDPVQREIEQDRLISHAKMAREQQRVNPDLVIIADVSAMPAHISKPLLERIKYFHSLGRAKAYSRYLRETIRLCLERLERVRDSQVSASFRFMASQEGLEGLLVLPEMSQEQVKRLSTLVAAHMSMCLDAICGDLFVSDDVKPEEIRQAWERVAAEAMRLEVIPPAFEQLRRKKHRRKPVPYELIPPSLARMLCADWWYRKLWQMRCEWREEQLRAVCLVNKKASPYVSYEAVIHKREQRRKSLEFFRSHELVNEDGDTLDMEDVVNASNSNPAHRRNEMMACVKGLELIAEMRGDCAVFYTITCPSRFHATLNNGRPNPKWTSATVRQSSDYLVDTFAAFRKAMHKAGLRWYGVRVAEPHHDGTVHWHLLCFMRKKDRRSITALLRKFAIREDREELGTNTGPRFKSEPINPRKGTPTSYIAKYISKNIDGRGLAKEISKETGRSLRDSAEHVSAWASLHRVQQFRFFGIPGRQAYRELRLLAGQAARVQGERKAGAPVLDNPRLDAVLAAADAGCFATYIMKQGGVLVPRKYHLVRTAYELNDEPSAYGDHGIRIYGIWSPIVEGKICTHAMKWKKVRKAVDVQEAVADQGACAPWTRGNNCPPVENLNKSGGDLPDIKTMDEKELQEYLHNMGQKERRELTARLRLVKPKRKTAYIQSISEQQRLQLEAELTARGFEGSTSEIDLLLRGGSIPSGAGLRLFYRDQRLQEDDKWRQWY
;
A
#
# COMPACT_ATOMS: atom_id res chain seq x y z
N MET A 1 76.91 5.40 -34.52
CA MET A 1 77.79 6.49 -34.02
C MET A 1 77.87 6.29 -32.51
N ALA A 2 78.94 5.66 -32.01
CA ALA A 2 80.21 6.30 -31.61
C ALA A 2 80.02 7.13 -30.32
N VAL A 3 80.85 7.12 -29.27
CA VAL A 3 82.18 6.54 -29.01
C VAL A 3 82.55 6.98 -27.55
N SER A 4 83.33 6.17 -26.82
CA SER A 4 84.26 6.55 -25.70
C SER A 4 83.68 7.27 -24.46
N LYS A 5 84.34 7.38 -23.31
CA LYS A 5 85.53 6.86 -22.58
C LYS A 5 85.42 7.62 -21.25
N PHE A 6 85.93 7.11 -20.13
CA PHE A 6 86.97 7.84 -19.39
C PHE A 6 87.60 6.92 -18.35
N THR A 7 88.92 6.96 -18.38
CA THR A 7 89.89 6.16 -17.62
C THR A 7 90.49 7.01 -16.49
N LEU A 8 90.77 6.33 -15.39
CA LEU A 8 91.98 6.39 -14.54
C LEU A 8 92.34 7.70 -13.82
N HIS A 9 92.50 7.57 -12.51
CA HIS A 9 93.64 8.15 -11.81
C HIS A 9 94.41 7.02 -11.07
N HIS A 10 95.66 6.81 -11.49
CA HIS A 10 96.74 6.17 -10.72
C HIS A 10 97.49 7.29 -9.98
N ALA A 11 98.00 7.10 -8.76
CA ALA A 11 99.41 6.78 -8.42
C ALA A 11 99.64 7.35 -6.98
N GLN A 12 100.55 6.91 -6.09
CA GLN A 12 101.79 6.14 -6.22
C GLN A 12 102.38 5.74 -4.84
N THR A 13 103.15 4.63 -4.84
CA THR A 13 104.42 4.33 -4.08
C THR A 13 104.38 4.21 -2.55
N THR A 14 105.13 3.31 -1.88
CA THR A 14 106.55 2.84 -2.02
C THR A 14 106.68 1.39 -1.50
N GLY A 15 107.35 0.43 -2.15
CA GLY A 15 108.81 0.16 -2.10
C GLY A 15 109.13 -0.89 -1.00
N GLY A 16 109.97 -1.92 -1.13
CA GLY A 16 110.86 -2.47 -2.15
C GLY A 16 111.91 -3.38 -1.46
N SER A 17 112.31 -4.50 -2.09
CA SER A 17 113.52 -5.34 -1.86
C SER A 17 113.67 -6.07 -0.49
N ASN A 18 114.26 -7.28 -0.33
CA ASN A 18 115.04 -8.15 -1.20
C ASN A 18 115.10 -9.59 -0.61
N GLU A 19 115.24 -10.56 -1.53
CA GLU A 19 116.00 -11.83 -1.42
C GLU A 19 115.63 -13.00 -0.48
N ALA A 20 115.27 -14.09 -1.17
CA ALA A 20 115.90 -15.41 -1.10
C ALA A 20 115.69 -16.30 0.13
N ALA A 21 114.69 -17.19 0.04
CA ALA A 21 114.91 -18.64 0.02
C ALA A 21 113.55 -19.34 -0.14
N VAL A 22 113.39 -20.04 -1.25
CA VAL A 22 112.24 -20.90 -1.51
C VAL A 22 112.28 -22.09 -0.55
N ALA A 23 111.52 -22.01 0.54
CA ALA A 23 111.14 -23.17 1.35
C ALA A 23 109.63 -23.32 1.24
N PHE A 24 109.18 -24.07 0.23
CA PHE A 24 107.76 -24.37 0.09
C PHE A 24 107.28 -25.32 1.21
N PRO A 25 106.05 -25.19 1.73
CA PRO A 25 105.59 -25.86 2.95
C PRO A 25 105.44 -27.39 2.84
N TRP A 26 105.66 -27.97 1.66
CA TRP A 26 105.46 -29.41 1.41
C TRP A 26 106.72 -30.26 1.59
N ASN A 27 107.89 -29.67 1.86
CA ASN A 27 109.13 -30.40 2.11
C ASN A 27 109.38 -30.76 3.59
N THR A 28 108.43 -30.48 4.49
CA THR A 28 108.47 -30.92 5.89
C THR A 28 107.89 -32.33 6.04
N PRO A 29 108.51 -33.21 6.86
CA PRO A 29 108.00 -34.57 7.05
C PRO A 29 106.64 -34.53 7.73
N LYS A 30 105.59 -35.02 7.06
CA LYS A 30 104.23 -35.06 7.61
C LYS A 30 104.14 -36.10 8.72
N ARG A 31 103.67 -35.68 9.89
CA ARG A 31 103.36 -36.53 11.04
C ARG A 31 102.18 -37.44 10.66
N ALA A 32 102.28 -38.75 10.91
CA ALA A 32 101.18 -39.68 10.70
C ALA A 32 100.05 -39.37 11.71
N VAL A 33 98.88 -38.96 11.21
CA VAL A 33 97.71 -38.64 12.03
C VAL A 33 97.00 -39.94 12.43
N ASN A 34 96.94 -40.23 13.72
CA ASN A 34 96.19 -41.37 14.25
C ASN A 34 94.79 -40.89 14.71
N PRO A 35 93.70 -41.26 14.02
CA PRO A 35 92.36 -40.71 14.25
C PRO A 35 91.69 -41.15 15.57
N TYR A 36 92.36 -41.95 16.40
CA TYR A 36 91.81 -42.46 17.66
C TYR A 36 92.43 -41.86 18.93
N LEU A 37 93.46 -41.00 18.82
CA LEU A 37 94.19 -40.47 19.99
C LEU A 37 94.43 -38.94 19.97
N GLU A 38 94.02 -38.23 18.92
CA GLU A 38 94.06 -36.75 18.88
C GLU A 38 92.68 -36.20 18.46
N PRO A 39 92.07 -35.24 19.19
CA PRO A 39 90.83 -34.61 18.77
C PRO A 39 91.08 -33.80 17.49
N ALA A 40 90.22 -33.97 16.49
CA ALA A 40 90.32 -33.23 15.23
C ALA A 40 90.33 -31.71 15.49
N GLU A 41 91.40 -31.03 15.10
CA GLU A 41 91.40 -29.56 15.04
C GLU A 41 90.23 -29.14 14.13
N VAL A 42 89.26 -28.42 14.71
CA VAL A 42 88.15 -27.84 13.96
C VAL A 42 88.76 -26.82 13.00
N ALA A 43 88.77 -27.15 11.71
CA ALA A 43 89.15 -26.20 10.66
C ALA A 43 88.29 -24.94 10.83
N PRO A 44 88.87 -23.72 10.77
CA PRO A 44 88.08 -22.51 10.87
C PRO A 44 87.03 -22.52 9.76
N GLU A 45 85.76 -22.31 10.13
CA GLU A 45 84.64 -22.27 9.19
C GLU A 45 85.01 -21.34 8.03
N SER A 46 85.20 -21.90 6.83
CA SER A 46 85.44 -21.05 5.67
C SER A 46 84.19 -20.19 5.45
N ALA A 47 84.36 -18.93 5.04
CA ALA A 47 83.24 -18.03 4.76
C ALA A 47 82.22 -18.66 3.79
N LEU A 48 82.66 -19.58 2.92
CA LEU A 48 81.80 -20.33 2.00
C LEU A 48 80.93 -21.38 2.70
N SER A 49 81.44 -22.05 3.74
CA SER A 49 80.68 -23.02 4.53
C SER A 49 79.49 -22.34 5.22
N ASN A 50 79.72 -21.17 5.81
CA ASN A 50 78.66 -20.40 6.46
C ASN A 50 77.63 -19.89 5.45
N LEU A 51 78.08 -19.52 4.25
CA LEU A 51 77.18 -19.10 3.18
C LEU A 51 76.31 -20.25 2.66
N ILE A 52 76.87 -21.47 2.54
CA ILE A 52 76.11 -22.67 2.15
C ILE A 52 75.07 -23.02 3.23
N THR A 53 75.45 -22.98 4.51
CA THR A 53 74.51 -23.25 5.62
C THR A 53 73.39 -22.21 5.67
N LEU A 54 73.69 -20.92 5.46
CA LEU A 54 72.68 -19.87 5.38
C LEU A 54 71.75 -20.06 4.18
N TYR A 55 72.29 -20.44 3.02
CA TYR A 55 71.48 -20.69 1.82
C TYR A 55 70.57 -21.92 1.97
N ALA A 56 71.04 -22.96 2.65
CA ALA A 56 70.24 -24.13 2.99
C ALA A 56 69.08 -23.77 3.94
N ALA A 57 69.37 -22.97 4.98
CA ALA A 57 68.35 -22.49 5.92
C ALA A 57 67.32 -21.56 5.25
N ASP A 58 67.74 -20.71 4.32
CA ASP A 58 66.82 -19.83 3.57
C ASP A 58 65.93 -20.62 2.62
N ASN A 59 66.48 -21.65 1.95
CA ASN A 59 65.70 -22.59 1.14
C ASN A 59 64.66 -23.36 1.97
N GLU A 60 65.01 -23.82 3.17
CA GLU A 60 64.07 -24.46 4.08
C GLU A 60 62.95 -23.50 4.51
N GLN A 61 63.28 -22.24 4.84
CA GLN A 61 62.27 -21.23 5.15
C GLN A 61 61.37 -20.92 3.96
N GLU A 62 61.93 -20.88 2.75
CA GLU A 62 61.16 -20.64 1.53
C GLU A 62 60.24 -21.82 1.21
N HIS A 63 60.68 -23.05 1.45
CA HIS A 63 59.86 -24.25 1.34
C HIS A 63 58.69 -24.21 2.33
N LEU A 64 58.95 -23.92 3.61
CA LEU A 64 57.92 -23.77 4.64
C LEU A 64 56.92 -22.65 4.31
N ARG A 65 57.38 -21.53 3.73
CA ARG A 65 56.50 -20.44 3.25
C ARG A 65 55.61 -20.89 2.10
N ARG A 66 56.15 -21.66 1.14
CA ARG A 66 55.39 -22.23 0.01
C ARG A 66 54.35 -23.23 0.50
N GLU A 67 54.69 -24.10 1.45
CA GLU A 67 53.74 -25.03 2.08
C GLU A 67 52.64 -24.29 2.85
N ALA A 68 52.99 -23.25 3.62
CA ALA A 68 52.00 -22.45 4.33
C ALA A 68 51.06 -21.67 3.39
N LEU A 69 51.58 -21.16 2.26
CA LEU A 69 50.77 -20.54 1.21
C LEU A 69 49.86 -21.57 0.52
N SER A 70 50.38 -22.77 0.24
CA SER A 70 49.61 -23.88 -0.32
C SER A 70 48.48 -24.30 0.61
N ALA A 71 48.75 -24.46 1.91
CA ALA A 71 47.75 -24.75 2.93
C ALA A 71 46.68 -23.66 3.03
N LYS A 72 47.06 -22.38 3.00
CA LYS A 72 46.10 -21.25 2.98
C LYS A 72 45.24 -21.22 1.71
N VAL A 73 45.81 -21.58 0.55
CA VAL A 73 45.06 -21.70 -0.71
C VAL A 73 44.11 -22.91 -0.63
N TRP A 74 44.56 -24.02 -0.04
CA TRP A 74 43.74 -25.20 0.16
C TRP A 74 42.55 -24.93 1.09
N GLU A 75 42.77 -24.25 2.22
CA GLU A 75 41.70 -23.79 3.11
C GLU A 75 40.74 -22.80 2.44
N ARG A 76 41.25 -21.89 1.59
CA ARG A 76 40.43 -20.85 0.95
C ARG A 76 39.57 -21.36 -0.22
N TYR A 77 40.04 -22.35 -0.96
CA TYR A 77 39.40 -22.80 -2.20
C TYR A 77 38.77 -24.21 -2.11
N PHE A 78 39.26 -25.07 -1.22
CA PHE A 78 38.79 -26.46 -1.11
C PHE A 78 38.12 -26.77 0.23
N PHE A 79 38.52 -26.11 1.32
CA PHE A 79 37.85 -26.24 2.62
C PHE A 79 36.70 -25.24 2.76
N ASN A 80 35.50 -25.74 3.01
CA ASN A 80 34.34 -24.94 3.35
C ASN A 80 33.58 -25.75 4.40
N GLU A 81 33.37 -25.21 5.60
CA GLU A 81 32.63 -25.90 6.69
C GLU A 81 31.31 -26.49 6.18
N SER A 82 30.65 -25.84 5.22
CA SER A 82 29.40 -26.33 4.61
C SER A 82 29.53 -27.56 3.68
N ARG A 83 30.74 -28.05 3.40
CA ARG A 83 31.02 -29.19 2.50
C ARG A 83 31.65 -30.39 3.20
N ASP A 84 31.92 -30.32 4.50
CA ASP A 84 32.39 -31.47 5.29
C ASP A 84 31.25 -32.52 5.40
N PRO A 85 31.41 -33.72 4.79
CA PRO A 85 30.39 -34.77 4.85
C PRO A 85 30.03 -35.18 6.28
N VAL A 86 30.99 -35.15 7.22
CA VAL A 86 30.80 -35.57 8.60
C VAL A 86 30.03 -34.51 9.38
N GLN A 87 30.35 -33.22 9.21
CA GLN A 87 29.55 -32.15 9.83
C GLN A 87 28.12 -32.12 9.31
N ARG A 88 27.92 -32.31 8.01
CA ARG A 88 26.58 -32.41 7.43
C ARG A 88 25.79 -33.59 7.98
N GLU A 89 26.44 -34.73 8.18
CA GLU A 89 25.84 -35.91 8.81
C GLU A 89 25.47 -35.63 10.28
N ILE A 90 26.36 -35.00 11.05
CA ILE A 90 26.09 -34.57 12.44
C ILE A 90 24.92 -33.57 12.51
N GLU A 91 24.87 -32.57 11.63
CA GLU A 91 23.77 -31.61 11.55
C GLU A 91 22.46 -32.30 11.16
N GLN A 92 22.51 -33.21 10.19
CA GLN A 92 21.36 -34.01 9.77
C GLN A 92 20.85 -34.90 10.91
N ASP A 93 21.74 -35.56 11.65
CA ASP A 93 21.39 -36.38 12.81
C ASP A 93 20.82 -35.55 13.96
N ARG A 94 21.36 -34.35 14.21
CA ARG A 94 20.77 -33.39 15.16
C ARG A 94 19.36 -33.02 14.74
N LEU A 95 19.14 -32.67 13.46
CA LEU A 95 17.81 -32.33 12.94
C LEU A 95 16.84 -33.51 13.05
N ILE A 96 17.27 -34.72 12.73
CA ILE A 96 16.48 -35.94 12.86
C ILE A 96 16.13 -36.21 14.33
N SER A 97 17.10 -36.07 15.25
CA SER A 97 16.90 -36.23 16.69
C SER A 97 15.89 -35.20 17.23
N HIS A 98 16.04 -33.92 16.88
CA HIS A 98 15.09 -32.88 17.22
C HIS A 98 13.68 -33.19 16.68
N ALA A 99 13.57 -33.66 15.43
CA ALA A 99 12.30 -34.05 14.84
C ALA A 99 11.67 -35.27 15.54
N LYS A 100 12.48 -36.26 15.97
CA LYS A 100 12.01 -37.41 16.76
C LYS A 100 11.47 -36.96 18.12
N MET A 101 12.21 -36.15 18.86
CA MET A 101 11.76 -35.58 20.15
C MET A 101 10.47 -34.76 19.99
N ALA A 102 10.38 -33.93 18.95
CA ALA A 102 9.17 -33.17 18.66
C ALA A 102 7.97 -34.08 18.38
N ARG A 103 8.15 -35.17 17.63
CA ARG A 103 7.09 -36.18 17.38
C ARG A 103 6.66 -36.90 18.65
N GLU A 104 7.59 -37.24 19.54
CA GLU A 104 7.26 -37.83 20.84
C GLU A 104 6.45 -36.86 21.72
N GLN A 105 6.87 -35.60 21.79
CA GLN A 105 6.11 -34.55 22.49
C GLN A 105 4.70 -34.36 21.89
N GLN A 106 4.57 -34.42 20.57
CA GLN A 106 3.27 -34.35 19.88
C GLN A 106 2.37 -35.54 20.18
N ARG A 107 2.92 -36.76 20.37
CA ARG A 107 2.15 -37.93 20.81
C ARG A 107 1.58 -37.74 22.22
N VAL A 108 2.36 -37.12 23.11
CA VAL A 108 1.93 -36.82 24.48
C VAL A 108 0.94 -35.66 24.53
N ASN A 109 1.16 -34.62 23.72
CA ASN A 109 0.29 -33.45 23.63
C ASN A 109 -0.05 -33.13 22.17
N PRO A 110 -1.22 -33.57 21.68
CA PRO A 110 -1.63 -33.32 20.29
C PRO A 110 -1.89 -31.83 19.99
N ASP A 111 -1.99 -30.97 21.00
CA ASP A 111 -2.09 -29.51 20.78
C ASP A 111 -0.78 -28.93 20.20
N LEU A 112 0.37 -29.58 20.43
CA LEU A 112 1.66 -29.17 19.87
C LEU A 112 1.71 -29.33 18.35
N VAL A 113 0.94 -30.26 17.78
CA VAL A 113 0.80 -30.40 16.32
C VAL A 113 0.21 -29.13 15.74
N ILE A 114 -0.87 -28.61 16.34
CA ILE A 114 -1.53 -27.38 15.89
C ILE A 114 -0.57 -26.18 15.94
N ILE A 115 0.28 -26.10 16.97
CA ILE A 115 1.27 -25.03 17.10
C ILE A 115 2.37 -25.16 16.03
N ALA A 116 2.82 -26.39 15.74
CA ALA A 116 3.76 -26.67 14.67
C ALA A 116 3.17 -26.30 13.30
N ASP A 117 1.91 -26.66 13.03
CA ASP A 117 1.19 -26.32 11.80
C ASP A 117 1.08 -24.80 11.63
N VAL A 118 0.74 -24.06 12.69
CA VAL A 118 0.73 -22.59 12.65
C VAL A 118 2.14 -22.05 12.39
N SER A 119 3.16 -22.63 12.98
CA SER A 119 4.56 -22.18 12.82
C SER A 119 5.09 -22.41 11.41
N ALA A 120 4.61 -23.46 10.73
CA ALA A 120 4.90 -23.74 9.33
C ALA A 120 4.19 -22.78 8.36
N MET A 121 3.20 -22.00 8.82
CA MET A 121 2.52 -21.03 7.96
C MET A 121 3.40 -19.82 7.63
N PRO A 122 3.16 -19.16 6.49
CA PRO A 122 3.85 -17.92 6.13
C PRO A 122 3.70 -16.84 7.22
N ALA A 123 4.72 -15.98 7.34
CA ALA A 123 4.87 -15.01 8.43
C ALA A 123 3.63 -14.14 8.73
N HIS A 124 2.83 -13.83 7.70
CA HIS A 124 1.64 -13.00 7.82
C HIS A 124 0.44 -13.69 8.45
N ILE A 125 0.45 -15.02 8.52
CA ILE A 125 -0.53 -15.85 9.22
C ILE A 125 0.09 -16.35 10.52
N SER A 126 1.31 -16.89 10.49
CA SER A 126 1.95 -17.50 11.65
C SER A 126 2.19 -16.50 12.77
N LYS A 127 2.79 -15.33 12.51
CA LYS A 127 3.08 -14.32 13.54
C LYS A 127 1.83 -13.87 14.32
N PRO A 128 0.76 -13.35 13.68
CA PRO A 128 -0.41 -12.88 14.43
C PRO A 128 -1.17 -14.00 15.14
N LEU A 129 -1.17 -15.22 14.59
CA LEU A 129 -1.78 -16.36 15.29
C LEU A 129 -0.94 -16.81 16.49
N LEU A 130 0.38 -16.89 16.36
CA LEU A 130 1.28 -17.26 17.47
C LEU A 130 1.25 -16.23 18.59
N GLU A 131 1.20 -14.93 18.29
CA GLU A 131 1.01 -13.87 19.30
C GLU A 131 -0.28 -14.10 20.09
N ARG A 132 -1.37 -14.44 19.40
CA ARG A 132 -2.66 -14.70 20.03
C ARG A 132 -2.65 -16.01 20.84
N ILE A 133 -1.99 -17.05 20.35
CA ILE A 133 -1.78 -18.31 21.06
C ILE A 133 -0.98 -18.05 22.35
N LYS A 134 0.12 -17.30 22.28
CA LYS A 134 0.92 -16.88 23.44
C LYS A 134 0.09 -16.13 24.47
N TYR A 135 -0.75 -15.20 24.04
CA TYR A 135 -1.67 -14.49 24.93
C TYR A 135 -2.67 -15.43 25.62
N PHE A 136 -3.28 -16.37 24.91
CA PHE A 136 -4.19 -17.34 25.54
C PHE A 136 -3.48 -18.29 26.49
N HIS A 137 -2.22 -18.64 26.19
CA HIS A 137 -1.38 -19.45 27.07
C HIS A 137 -1.08 -18.71 28.38
N SER A 138 -0.73 -17.42 28.30
CA SER A 138 -0.39 -16.60 29.48
C SER A 138 -1.57 -16.35 30.43
N LEU A 139 -2.81 -16.64 30.02
CA LEU A 139 -3.97 -16.57 30.91
C LEU A 139 -4.02 -17.72 31.95
N GLY A 140 -3.14 -18.72 31.85
CA GLY A 140 -3.05 -19.83 32.81
C GLY A 140 -4.23 -20.80 32.79
N ARG A 141 -5.11 -20.74 31.78
CA ARG A 141 -6.33 -21.56 31.68
C ARG A 141 -6.15 -22.73 30.72
N ALA A 142 -5.49 -23.80 31.14
CA ALA A 142 -5.10 -24.93 30.30
C ALA A 142 -6.25 -25.53 29.45
N LYS A 143 -7.42 -25.80 30.05
CA LYS A 143 -8.59 -26.34 29.33
C LYS A 143 -9.13 -25.38 28.26
N ALA A 144 -9.16 -24.08 28.55
CA ALA A 144 -9.64 -23.07 27.62
C ALA A 144 -8.63 -22.82 26.49
N TYR A 145 -7.33 -22.89 26.80
CA TYR A 145 -6.24 -22.82 25.84
C TYR A 145 -6.30 -23.99 24.84
N SER A 146 -6.38 -25.22 25.34
CA SER A 146 -6.52 -26.42 24.50
C SER A 146 -7.77 -26.34 23.60
N ARG A 147 -8.91 -25.94 24.18
CA ARG A 147 -10.14 -25.71 23.42
C ARG A 147 -9.96 -24.67 22.32
N TYR A 148 -9.29 -23.55 22.60
CA TYR A 148 -9.03 -22.51 21.61
C TYR A 148 -8.19 -23.03 20.44
N LEU A 149 -7.14 -23.82 20.72
CA LEU A 149 -6.33 -24.44 19.68
C LEU A 149 -7.16 -25.38 18.80
N ARG A 150 -7.92 -26.29 19.42
CA ARG A 150 -8.68 -27.32 18.69
C ARG A 150 -9.91 -26.79 17.97
N GLU A 151 -10.72 -25.95 18.62
CA GLU A 151 -12.00 -25.50 18.06
C GLU A 151 -11.86 -24.24 17.20
N THR A 152 -10.80 -23.44 17.38
CA THR A 152 -10.61 -22.18 16.64
C THR A 152 -9.41 -22.25 15.70
N ILE A 153 -8.20 -22.51 16.21
CA ILE A 153 -6.99 -22.45 15.39
C ILE A 153 -6.96 -23.54 14.32
N ARG A 154 -7.21 -24.80 14.69
CA ARG A 154 -7.28 -25.90 13.73
C ARG A 154 -8.32 -25.64 12.64
N LEU A 155 -9.52 -25.21 13.03
CA LEU A 155 -10.58 -24.87 12.07
C LEU A 155 -10.21 -23.69 11.16
N CYS A 156 -9.45 -22.71 11.66
CA CYS A 156 -8.90 -21.63 10.84
C CYS A 156 -7.92 -22.15 9.79
N LEU A 157 -7.06 -23.12 10.12
CA LEU A 157 -6.11 -23.74 9.17
C LEU A 157 -6.84 -24.58 8.12
N GLU A 158 -7.80 -25.41 8.52
CA GLU A 158 -8.64 -26.18 7.58
C GLU A 158 -9.40 -25.28 6.60
N ARG A 159 -9.87 -24.11 7.08
CA ARG A 159 -10.52 -23.11 6.23
C ARG A 159 -9.55 -22.40 5.29
N LEU A 160 -8.33 -22.15 5.75
CA LEU A 160 -7.26 -21.54 4.96
C LEU A 160 -6.88 -22.45 3.78
N GLU A 161 -6.76 -23.75 4.01
CA GLU A 161 -6.51 -24.74 2.95
C GLU A 161 -7.60 -24.69 1.88
N ARG A 162 -8.88 -24.73 2.27
CA ARG A 162 -10.00 -24.59 1.31
C ARG A 162 -9.95 -23.30 0.50
N VAL A 163 -9.54 -22.18 1.12
CA VAL A 163 -9.37 -20.90 0.42
C VAL A 163 -8.21 -20.98 -0.58
N ARG A 164 -7.07 -21.57 -0.19
CA ARG A 164 -5.92 -21.76 -1.09
C ARG A 164 -6.25 -22.65 -2.27
N ASP A 165 -6.98 -23.74 -2.05
CA ASP A 165 -7.45 -24.63 -3.12
C ASP A 165 -8.36 -23.92 -4.11
N SER A 166 -9.17 -22.96 -3.63
CA SER A 166 -10.05 -22.14 -4.48
C SER A 166 -9.31 -21.06 -5.27
N GLN A 167 -8.11 -20.64 -4.81
CA GLN A 167 -7.30 -19.61 -5.45
C GLN A 167 -6.44 -20.18 -6.59
N VAL A 168 -5.94 -21.41 -6.44
CA VAL A 168 -5.00 -22.01 -7.39
C VAL A 168 -5.73 -23.07 -8.21
N SER A 169 -6.42 -22.66 -9.27
CA SER A 169 -7.11 -23.59 -10.18
C SER A 169 -6.14 -24.52 -10.92
N ALA A 170 -6.65 -25.61 -11.51
CA ALA A 170 -5.83 -26.57 -12.25
C ALA A 170 -5.05 -25.91 -13.41
N SER A 171 -5.70 -24.99 -14.14
CA SER A 171 -5.04 -24.20 -15.19
C SER A 171 -3.99 -23.26 -14.63
N PHE A 172 -4.21 -22.69 -13.45
CA PHE A 172 -3.24 -21.83 -12.79
C PHE A 172 -1.99 -22.62 -12.34
N ARG A 173 -2.18 -23.84 -11.81
CA ARG A 173 -1.06 -24.76 -11.48
C ARG A 173 -0.27 -25.16 -12.73
N PHE A 174 -0.96 -25.43 -13.85
CA PHE A 174 -0.30 -25.72 -15.12
C PHE A 174 0.56 -24.53 -15.61
N MET A 175 0.09 -23.29 -15.43
CA MET A 175 0.92 -22.12 -15.74
C MET A 175 2.12 -22.01 -14.81
N ALA A 176 1.95 -22.33 -13.53
CA ALA A 176 3.04 -22.29 -12.56
C ALA A 176 4.10 -23.39 -12.75
N SER A 177 3.80 -24.45 -13.52
CA SER A 177 4.78 -25.47 -13.89
C SER A 177 5.64 -25.08 -15.10
N GLN A 178 5.35 -23.94 -15.74
CA GLN A 178 6.21 -23.39 -16.78
C GLN A 178 7.48 -22.83 -16.12
N GLU A 179 8.60 -22.93 -16.82
CA GLU A 179 9.92 -22.54 -16.32
C GLU A 179 9.92 -21.08 -15.81
N GLY A 180 10.33 -20.88 -14.56
CA GLY A 180 10.43 -19.56 -13.92
C GLY A 180 9.10 -18.97 -13.44
N LEU A 181 7.98 -19.68 -13.59
CA LEU A 181 6.66 -19.24 -13.12
C LEU A 181 6.23 -19.88 -11.80
N GLU A 182 7.13 -20.57 -11.08
CA GLU A 182 6.80 -21.26 -9.82
C GLU A 182 6.31 -20.28 -8.74
N GLY A 183 6.76 -19.02 -8.83
CA GLY A 183 6.32 -17.92 -7.95
C GLY A 183 4.81 -17.69 -7.94
N LEU A 184 4.08 -18.13 -8.97
CA LEU A 184 2.62 -18.08 -9.01
C LEU A 184 1.96 -18.85 -7.85
N LEU A 185 2.55 -19.97 -7.40
CA LEU A 185 1.99 -20.80 -6.32
C LEU A 185 2.08 -20.12 -4.95
N VAL A 186 3.03 -19.22 -4.77
CA VAL A 186 3.29 -18.49 -3.51
C VAL A 186 2.94 -17.00 -3.63
N LEU A 187 2.14 -16.62 -4.64
CA LEU A 187 1.78 -15.24 -4.94
C LEU A 187 1.34 -14.41 -3.69
N PRO A 188 0.48 -14.93 -2.78
CA PRO A 188 0.06 -14.20 -1.57
C PRO A 188 1.20 -13.81 -0.64
N GLU A 189 2.34 -14.49 -0.70
CA GLU A 189 3.50 -14.29 0.18
C GLU A 189 4.46 -13.22 -0.36
N MET A 190 4.43 -13.00 -1.68
CA MET A 190 5.40 -12.16 -2.38
C MET A 190 5.30 -10.68 -1.98
N SER A 191 6.46 -10.03 -1.97
CA SER A 191 6.65 -8.58 -1.90
C SER A 191 6.37 -7.90 -3.24
N GLN A 192 6.27 -6.57 -3.26
CA GLN A 192 6.07 -5.81 -4.51
C GLN A 192 7.16 -6.08 -5.54
N GLU A 193 8.42 -6.15 -5.12
CA GLU A 193 9.56 -6.38 -6.02
C GLU A 193 9.53 -7.79 -6.63
N GLN A 194 9.22 -8.80 -5.81
CA GLN A 194 9.06 -10.17 -6.28
C GLN A 194 7.91 -10.27 -7.31
N VAL A 195 6.77 -9.61 -7.06
CA VAL A 195 5.66 -9.60 -8.03
C VAL A 195 6.06 -8.88 -9.33
N LYS A 196 6.85 -7.80 -9.28
CA LYS A 196 7.39 -7.16 -10.50
C LYS A 196 8.26 -8.10 -11.32
N ARG A 197 9.16 -8.84 -10.67
CA ARG A 197 10.00 -9.86 -11.33
C ARG A 197 9.13 -10.94 -11.97
N LEU A 198 8.19 -11.52 -11.22
CA LEU A 198 7.25 -12.51 -11.74
C LEU A 198 6.43 -11.99 -12.93
N SER A 199 6.00 -10.73 -12.87
CA SER A 199 5.25 -10.10 -13.98
C SER A 199 6.08 -9.96 -15.26
N THR A 200 7.39 -9.77 -15.11
CA THR A 200 8.33 -9.75 -16.24
C THR A 200 8.45 -11.14 -16.85
N LEU A 201 8.53 -12.19 -16.03
CA LEU A 201 8.58 -13.58 -16.49
C LEU A 201 7.28 -14.01 -17.17
N VAL A 202 6.12 -13.64 -16.61
CA VAL A 202 4.82 -13.91 -17.25
C VAL A 202 4.71 -13.17 -18.60
N ALA A 203 5.16 -11.92 -18.69
CA ALA A 203 5.18 -11.18 -19.95
C ALA A 203 6.12 -11.83 -21.00
N ALA A 204 7.29 -12.30 -20.57
CA ALA A 204 8.22 -13.03 -21.43
C ALA A 204 7.60 -14.34 -21.93
N HIS A 205 6.95 -15.11 -21.05
CA HIS A 205 6.23 -16.32 -21.42
C HIS A 205 5.13 -16.04 -22.47
N MET A 206 4.33 -14.99 -22.28
CA MET A 206 3.31 -14.59 -23.26
C MET A 206 3.92 -14.21 -24.61
N SER A 207 5.11 -13.60 -24.61
CA SER A 207 5.86 -13.24 -25.82
C SER A 207 6.36 -14.49 -26.54
N MET A 208 6.97 -15.43 -25.82
CA MET A 208 7.39 -16.72 -26.37
C MET A 208 6.23 -17.52 -26.95
N CYS A 209 5.07 -17.51 -26.28
CA CYS A 209 3.86 -18.14 -26.82
C CYS A 209 3.47 -17.48 -28.14
N LEU A 210 3.41 -16.14 -28.19
CA LEU A 210 3.07 -15.42 -29.41
C LEU A 210 4.05 -15.75 -30.53
N ASP A 211 5.36 -15.72 -30.28
CA ASP A 211 6.40 -15.99 -31.28
C ASP A 211 6.27 -17.41 -31.86
N ALA A 212 6.08 -18.41 -31.01
CA ALA A 212 5.84 -19.79 -31.43
C ALA A 212 4.57 -19.91 -32.29
N ILE A 213 3.48 -19.28 -31.85
CA ILE A 213 2.20 -19.31 -32.57
C ILE A 213 2.29 -18.60 -33.93
N CYS A 214 2.98 -17.47 -33.99
CA CYS A 214 3.22 -16.73 -35.23
C CYS A 214 4.06 -17.58 -36.20
N GLY A 215 5.10 -18.27 -35.70
CA GLY A 215 5.90 -19.21 -36.51
C GLY A 215 5.07 -20.36 -37.10
N ASP A 216 4.09 -20.87 -36.35
CA ASP A 216 3.21 -21.94 -36.82
C ASP A 216 2.13 -21.46 -37.80
N LEU A 217 1.54 -20.28 -37.55
CA LEU A 217 0.37 -19.80 -38.29
C LEU A 217 0.73 -18.96 -39.52
N PHE A 218 1.83 -18.21 -39.49
CA PHE A 218 2.19 -17.26 -40.54
C PHE A 218 3.26 -17.86 -41.46
N VAL A 219 2.84 -18.88 -42.24
CA VAL A 219 3.72 -19.61 -43.18
C VAL A 219 4.03 -18.78 -44.43
N SER A 220 3.19 -17.79 -44.76
CA SER A 220 3.36 -16.87 -45.88
C SER A 220 3.21 -15.41 -45.43
N ASP A 221 3.81 -14.47 -46.18
CA ASP A 221 3.73 -13.04 -45.88
C ASP A 221 2.30 -12.45 -46.00
N ASP A 222 1.39 -13.13 -46.72
CA ASP A 222 -0.03 -12.73 -46.82
C ASP A 222 -0.87 -13.25 -45.64
N VAL A 223 -0.69 -12.63 -44.47
CA VAL A 223 -1.38 -13.01 -43.23
C VAL A 223 -2.83 -12.50 -43.21
N LYS A 224 -3.79 -13.41 -43.11
CA LYS A 224 -5.21 -13.07 -43.06
C LYS A 224 -5.62 -12.53 -41.69
N PRO A 225 -6.57 -11.57 -41.61
CA PRO A 225 -7.06 -11.04 -40.33
C PRO A 225 -7.57 -12.12 -39.35
N GLU A 226 -8.16 -13.22 -39.85
CA GLU A 226 -8.61 -14.32 -39.01
C GLU A 226 -7.45 -15.15 -38.44
N GLU A 227 -6.31 -15.23 -39.13
CA GLU A 227 -5.09 -15.89 -38.62
C GLU A 227 -4.47 -15.05 -37.49
N ILE A 228 -4.41 -13.73 -37.66
CA ILE A 228 -3.99 -12.78 -36.60
C ILE A 228 -4.88 -12.93 -35.36
N ARG A 229 -6.19 -13.07 -35.57
CA ARG A 229 -7.14 -13.29 -34.50
C ARG A 229 -6.94 -14.64 -33.82
N GLN A 230 -6.65 -15.71 -34.56
CA GLN A 230 -6.33 -17.02 -33.98
C GLN A 230 -5.07 -16.96 -33.12
N ALA A 231 -4.04 -16.22 -33.56
CA ALA A 231 -2.86 -15.97 -32.74
C ALA A 231 -3.22 -15.27 -31.42
N TRP A 232 -4.03 -14.20 -31.50
CA TRP A 232 -4.55 -13.53 -30.32
C TRP A 232 -5.38 -14.45 -29.42
N GLU A 233 -6.24 -15.32 -29.98
CA GLU A 233 -7.08 -16.25 -29.20
C GLU A 233 -6.24 -17.23 -28.38
N ARG A 234 -5.12 -17.69 -28.91
CA ARG A 234 -4.19 -18.59 -28.20
C ARG A 234 -3.45 -17.86 -27.06
N VAL A 235 -2.93 -16.67 -27.29
CA VAL A 235 -2.31 -15.86 -26.20
C VAL A 235 -3.36 -15.46 -25.15
N ALA A 236 -4.56 -15.11 -25.58
CA ALA A 236 -5.69 -14.83 -24.71
C ALA A 236 -6.08 -16.05 -23.85
N ALA A 237 -5.93 -17.27 -24.38
CA ALA A 237 -6.14 -18.49 -23.62
C ALA A 237 -5.09 -18.65 -22.51
N GLU A 238 -3.81 -18.35 -22.77
CA GLU A 238 -2.77 -18.32 -21.72
C GLU A 238 -3.10 -17.33 -20.61
N ALA A 239 -3.52 -16.11 -20.95
CA ALA A 239 -3.93 -15.13 -19.95
C ALA A 239 -5.15 -15.60 -19.13
N MET A 240 -6.10 -16.29 -19.77
CA MET A 240 -7.25 -16.91 -19.09
C MET A 240 -6.85 -18.06 -18.17
N ARG A 241 -5.76 -18.81 -18.44
CA ARG A 241 -5.26 -19.84 -17.52
C ARG A 241 -4.80 -19.26 -16.18
N LEU A 242 -4.35 -17.99 -16.20
CA LEU A 242 -4.06 -17.18 -15.01
C LEU A 242 -5.29 -16.46 -14.45
N GLU A 243 -6.50 -16.80 -14.89
CA GLU A 243 -7.77 -16.17 -14.48
C GLU A 243 -7.83 -14.66 -14.74
N VAL A 244 -7.01 -14.16 -15.67
CA VAL A 244 -7.00 -12.76 -16.08
C VAL A 244 -7.76 -12.62 -17.39
N ILE A 245 -8.90 -11.92 -17.35
CA ILE A 245 -9.68 -11.64 -18.56
C ILE A 245 -8.85 -10.79 -19.53
N PRO A 246 -8.58 -11.26 -20.77
CA PRO A 246 -7.83 -10.55 -21.78
C PRO A 246 -8.47 -9.19 -22.13
N PRO A 247 -7.67 -8.18 -22.52
CA PRO A 247 -8.21 -6.92 -23.02
C PRO A 247 -9.09 -7.14 -24.26
N ALA A 248 -10.23 -6.45 -24.34
CA ALA A 248 -11.20 -6.59 -25.44
C ALA A 248 -11.74 -8.02 -25.68
N PHE A 249 -11.65 -8.92 -24.69
CA PHE A 249 -12.02 -10.33 -24.84
C PHE A 249 -13.45 -10.53 -25.38
N GLU A 250 -14.44 -9.82 -24.84
CA GLU A 250 -15.82 -9.93 -25.30
C GLU A 250 -16.02 -9.48 -26.76
N GLN A 251 -15.23 -8.52 -27.22
CA GLN A 251 -15.30 -7.98 -28.58
C GLN A 251 -14.57 -8.88 -29.57
N LEU A 252 -13.52 -9.59 -29.15
CA LEU A 252 -12.64 -10.37 -30.03
C LEU A 252 -12.94 -11.89 -30.02
N ARG A 253 -13.48 -12.45 -28.92
CA ARG A 253 -13.78 -13.88 -28.83
C ARG A 253 -14.74 -14.40 -29.90
N ARG A 254 -14.62 -15.67 -30.26
CA ARG A 254 -15.60 -16.35 -31.14
C ARG A 254 -17.01 -16.31 -30.51
N LYS A 255 -18.01 -15.97 -31.34
CA LYS A 255 -19.42 -15.89 -30.96
C LYS A 255 -20.25 -16.54 -32.07
N LYS A 256 -21.06 -17.54 -31.71
CA LYS A 256 -21.95 -18.26 -32.66
C LYS A 256 -22.89 -17.31 -33.40
N HIS A 257 -23.42 -16.30 -32.70
CA HIS A 257 -24.34 -15.30 -33.27
C HIS A 257 -23.80 -13.89 -33.06
N ARG A 258 -22.83 -13.49 -33.89
CA ARG A 258 -22.23 -12.17 -33.86
C ARG A 258 -23.01 -11.21 -34.77
N ARG A 259 -23.51 -10.10 -34.21
CA ARG A 259 -24.29 -9.08 -34.96
C ARG A 259 -23.45 -8.01 -35.65
N LYS A 260 -22.24 -7.75 -35.15
CA LYS A 260 -21.33 -6.70 -35.64
C LYS A 260 -20.02 -7.33 -36.10
N PRO A 261 -19.33 -6.81 -37.12
CA PRO A 261 -18.04 -7.35 -37.57
C PRO A 261 -17.02 -7.43 -36.43
N VAL A 262 -16.00 -8.26 -36.60
CA VAL A 262 -14.90 -8.35 -35.63
C VAL A 262 -14.07 -7.06 -35.71
N PRO A 263 -13.88 -6.36 -34.59
CA PRO A 263 -13.04 -5.16 -34.55
C PRO A 263 -11.56 -5.56 -34.47
N TYR A 264 -10.95 -5.89 -35.62
CA TYR A 264 -9.56 -6.33 -35.71
C TYR A 264 -8.57 -5.27 -35.20
N GLU A 265 -8.94 -3.99 -35.25
CA GLU A 265 -8.18 -2.86 -34.70
C GLU A 265 -7.91 -2.98 -33.19
N LEU A 266 -8.69 -3.79 -32.46
CA LEU A 266 -8.48 -4.03 -31.03
C LEU A 266 -7.44 -5.11 -30.72
N ILE A 267 -6.96 -5.85 -31.72
CA ILE A 267 -6.01 -6.96 -31.51
C ILE A 267 -4.62 -6.43 -31.10
N PRO A 268 -3.96 -5.52 -31.85
CA PRO A 268 -2.65 -5.01 -31.46
C PRO A 268 -2.59 -4.42 -30.03
N PRO A 269 -3.51 -3.52 -29.61
CA PRO A 269 -3.49 -2.98 -28.25
C PRO A 269 -3.88 -4.01 -27.18
N SER A 270 -4.54 -5.11 -27.55
CA SER A 270 -4.81 -6.22 -26.65
C SER A 270 -3.56 -7.08 -26.43
N LEU A 271 -2.88 -7.47 -27.51
CA LEU A 271 -1.61 -8.19 -27.46
C LEU A 271 -0.57 -7.37 -26.69
N ALA A 272 -0.35 -6.11 -27.05
CA ALA A 272 0.64 -5.24 -26.40
C ALA A 272 0.49 -5.18 -24.87
N ARG A 273 -0.75 -5.26 -24.35
CA ARG A 273 -1.00 -5.35 -22.90
C ARG A 273 -0.66 -6.73 -22.33
N MET A 274 -1.04 -7.81 -23.01
CA MET A 274 -0.71 -9.18 -22.56
C MET A 274 0.80 -9.48 -22.63
N LEU A 275 1.56 -8.74 -23.44
CA LEU A 275 3.02 -8.82 -23.49
C LEU A 275 3.72 -7.84 -22.54
N CYS A 276 2.98 -6.98 -21.85
CA CYS A 276 3.55 -5.90 -21.04
C CYS A 276 3.69 -6.30 -19.58
N ALA A 277 4.93 -6.28 -19.07
CA ALA A 277 5.24 -6.55 -17.66
C ALA A 277 4.49 -5.63 -16.68
N ASP A 278 4.35 -4.33 -16.98
CA ASP A 278 3.62 -3.39 -16.13
C ASP A 278 2.10 -3.65 -16.09
N TRP A 279 1.55 -4.20 -17.18
CA TRP A 279 0.17 -4.64 -17.19
C TRP A 279 0.00 -5.86 -16.29
N TRP A 280 0.86 -6.87 -16.43
CA TRP A 280 0.87 -8.05 -15.55
C TRP A 280 1.11 -7.69 -14.09
N TYR A 281 2.01 -6.76 -13.79
CA TYR A 281 2.24 -6.30 -12.42
C TYR A 281 0.96 -5.77 -11.79
N ARG A 282 0.18 -4.95 -12.51
CA ARG A 282 -1.11 -4.46 -11.99
C ARG A 282 -2.10 -5.59 -11.74
N LYS A 283 -2.13 -6.63 -12.59
CA LYS A 283 -3.03 -7.79 -12.45
C LYS A 283 -2.62 -8.70 -11.30
N LEU A 284 -1.36 -9.13 -11.26
CA LEU A 284 -0.82 -10.03 -10.25
C LEU A 284 -0.74 -9.37 -8.88
N TRP A 285 -0.38 -8.08 -8.79
CA TRP A 285 -0.37 -7.36 -7.52
C TRP A 285 -1.78 -7.24 -6.93
N GLN A 286 -2.76 -6.97 -7.79
CA GLN A 286 -4.16 -6.93 -7.40
C GLN A 286 -4.63 -8.31 -6.89
N MET A 287 -4.37 -9.37 -7.66
CA MET A 287 -4.70 -10.75 -7.29
C MET A 287 -4.04 -11.16 -5.98
N ARG A 288 -2.74 -10.87 -5.81
CA ARG A 288 -1.98 -11.06 -4.57
C ARG A 288 -2.70 -10.42 -3.38
N CYS A 289 -3.08 -9.15 -3.51
CA CYS A 289 -3.73 -8.43 -2.42
C CYS A 289 -5.11 -9.01 -2.08
N GLU A 290 -5.91 -9.37 -3.09
CA GLU A 290 -7.20 -10.04 -2.89
C GLU A 290 -7.01 -11.40 -2.19
N TRP A 291 -6.12 -12.25 -2.70
CA TRP A 291 -5.89 -13.58 -2.16
C TRP A 291 -5.35 -13.56 -0.74
N ARG A 292 -4.38 -12.67 -0.47
CA ARG A 292 -3.85 -12.41 0.87
C ARG A 292 -4.96 -12.05 1.84
N GLU A 293 -5.85 -11.15 1.46
CA GLU A 293 -6.95 -10.72 2.33
C GLU A 293 -7.94 -11.86 2.60
N GLU A 294 -8.30 -12.65 1.59
CA GLU A 294 -9.21 -13.77 1.77
C GLU A 294 -8.61 -14.88 2.65
N GLN A 295 -7.28 -15.09 2.59
CA GLN A 295 -6.58 -15.97 3.53
C GLN A 295 -6.64 -15.43 4.97
N LEU A 296 -6.42 -14.11 5.17
CA LEU A 296 -6.56 -13.47 6.48
C LEU A 296 -8.00 -13.51 7.02
N ARG A 297 -9.01 -13.44 6.14
CA ARG A 297 -10.42 -13.68 6.50
C ARG A 297 -10.67 -15.12 6.95
N ALA A 298 -10.08 -16.10 6.25
CA ALA A 298 -10.21 -17.52 6.56
C ALA A 298 -9.71 -17.85 7.97
N VAL A 299 -8.57 -17.27 8.36
CA VAL A 299 -7.97 -17.46 9.70
C VAL A 299 -8.56 -16.53 10.78
N CYS A 300 -9.68 -15.86 10.49
CA CYS A 300 -10.38 -14.96 11.41
C CYS A 300 -9.54 -13.77 11.89
N LEU A 301 -8.62 -13.24 11.08
CA LEU A 301 -7.91 -11.98 11.39
C LEU A 301 -8.70 -10.73 10.98
N VAL A 302 -9.71 -10.91 10.13
CA VAL A 302 -10.70 -9.90 9.77
C VAL A 302 -12.01 -10.20 10.48
N ASN A 303 -12.26 -9.49 11.58
CA ASN A 303 -13.47 -9.63 12.39
C ASN A 303 -13.68 -8.41 13.29
N LYS A 304 -14.85 -8.33 13.94
CA LYS A 304 -15.23 -7.25 14.86
C LYS A 304 -14.18 -6.89 15.92
N LYS A 305 -13.50 -7.88 16.49
CA LYS A 305 -12.56 -7.75 17.63
C LYS A 305 -11.10 -7.56 17.21
N ALA A 306 -10.69 -8.11 16.07
CA ALA A 306 -9.29 -8.04 15.59
C ALA A 306 -9.08 -6.83 14.67
N SER A 307 -9.51 -6.95 13.41
CA SER A 307 -9.55 -5.83 12.46
C SER A 307 -10.87 -5.88 11.70
N PRO A 308 -11.82 -4.96 11.97
CA PRO A 308 -13.09 -4.96 11.27
C PRO A 308 -12.92 -4.52 9.82
N TYR A 309 -13.81 -5.04 8.96
CA TYR A 309 -13.96 -4.72 7.54
C TYR A 309 -12.83 -5.22 6.63
N VAL A 310 -11.58 -5.03 7.04
CA VAL A 310 -10.38 -5.42 6.28
C VAL A 310 -9.21 -5.62 7.24
N SER A 311 -8.20 -6.38 6.84
CA SER A 311 -7.00 -6.63 7.62
C SER A 311 -6.19 -5.37 7.91
N TYR A 312 -5.40 -5.42 8.99
CA TYR A 312 -4.50 -4.32 9.36
C TYR A 312 -3.44 -4.05 8.27
N GLU A 313 -2.93 -5.11 7.62
CA GLU A 313 -1.99 -5.01 6.50
C GLU A 313 -2.59 -4.19 5.34
N ALA A 314 -3.83 -4.46 4.95
CA ALA A 314 -4.50 -3.72 3.89
C ALA A 314 -4.70 -2.24 4.22
N VAL A 315 -4.97 -1.88 5.48
CA VAL A 315 -5.06 -0.48 5.91
C VAL A 315 -3.72 0.22 5.79
N ILE A 316 -2.62 -0.42 6.23
CA ILE A 316 -1.26 0.13 6.08
C ILE A 316 -0.92 0.33 4.60
N HIS A 317 -1.18 -0.68 3.76
CA HIS A 317 -0.96 -0.55 2.32
C HIS A 317 -1.75 0.61 1.71
N LYS A 318 -2.99 0.83 2.17
CA LYS A 318 -3.80 1.97 1.70
C LYS A 318 -3.23 3.31 2.14
N ARG A 319 -2.73 3.41 3.38
CA ARG A 319 -2.03 4.61 3.89
C ARG A 319 -0.79 4.92 3.07
N GLU A 320 0.03 3.91 2.81
CA GLU A 320 1.25 4.07 2.02
C GLU A 320 0.92 4.46 0.56
N GLN A 321 -0.12 3.88 -0.03
CA GLN A 321 -0.60 4.29 -1.35
C GLN A 321 -1.00 5.78 -1.35
N ARG A 322 -1.75 6.24 -0.34
CA ARG A 322 -2.14 7.66 -0.22
C ARG A 322 -0.92 8.57 -0.04
N ARG A 323 0.07 8.16 0.76
CA ARG A 323 1.32 8.90 0.97
C ARG A 323 2.06 9.08 -0.36
N LYS A 324 2.29 7.99 -1.10
CA LYS A 324 2.93 8.02 -2.43
C LYS A 324 2.15 8.86 -3.45
N SER A 325 0.81 8.79 -3.44
CA SER A 325 -0.01 9.63 -4.31
C SER A 325 0.12 11.12 -3.97
N LEU A 326 0.15 11.48 -2.68
CA LEU A 326 0.31 12.87 -2.26
C LEU A 326 1.70 13.42 -2.63
N GLU A 327 2.75 12.62 -2.41
CA GLU A 327 4.12 12.95 -2.84
C GLU A 327 4.21 13.12 -4.36
N PHE A 328 3.52 12.26 -5.11
CA PHE A 328 3.39 12.39 -6.55
C PHE A 328 2.69 13.69 -6.95
N PHE A 329 1.56 14.05 -6.34
CA PHE A 329 0.87 15.31 -6.66
C PHE A 329 1.72 16.54 -6.34
N ARG A 330 2.45 16.52 -5.22
CA ARG A 330 3.35 17.62 -4.83
C ARG A 330 4.51 17.84 -5.78
N SER A 331 5.02 16.77 -6.37
CA SER A 331 6.18 16.78 -7.26
C SER A 331 5.82 17.01 -8.73
N HIS A 332 4.54 17.17 -9.07
CA HIS A 332 4.09 17.33 -10.45
C HIS A 332 3.21 18.58 -10.61
N GLU A 333 3.21 19.10 -11.82
CA GLU A 333 2.37 20.19 -12.28
C GLU A 333 1.75 19.83 -13.64
N LEU A 334 0.73 20.57 -14.02
CA LEU A 334 0.06 20.48 -15.31
C LEU A 334 0.42 21.70 -16.13
N VAL A 335 1.01 21.49 -17.31
CA VAL A 335 1.42 22.56 -18.23
C VAL A 335 0.55 22.48 -19.48
N ASN A 336 -0.04 23.59 -19.91
CA ASN A 336 -0.80 23.65 -21.17
C ASN A 336 0.12 24.02 -22.36
N GLU A 337 -0.46 24.13 -23.56
CA GLU A 337 0.29 24.51 -24.77
C GLU A 337 0.76 25.98 -24.75
N ASP A 338 0.06 26.86 -24.00
CA ASP A 338 0.38 28.28 -23.84
C ASP A 338 1.49 28.54 -22.80
N GLY A 339 1.94 27.50 -22.08
CA GLY A 339 2.96 27.58 -21.03
C GLY A 339 2.41 27.87 -19.63
N ASP A 340 1.10 27.98 -19.44
CA ASP A 340 0.47 28.10 -18.13
C ASP A 340 0.67 26.82 -17.31
N THR A 341 1.02 27.01 -16.04
CA THR A 341 1.26 25.93 -15.09
C THR A 341 0.20 25.90 -13.99
N LEU A 342 -0.36 24.72 -13.72
CA LEU A 342 -1.25 24.47 -12.58
C LEU A 342 -0.64 23.42 -11.67
N ASP A 343 -0.62 23.72 -10.37
CA ASP A 343 -0.19 22.76 -9.36
C ASP A 343 -1.13 21.54 -9.33
N MET A 344 -0.56 20.33 -9.40
CA MET A 344 -1.36 19.10 -9.44
C MET A 344 -2.07 18.81 -8.10
N GLU A 345 -1.48 19.18 -6.96
CA GLU A 345 -2.12 19.04 -5.64
C GLU A 345 -3.37 19.93 -5.57
N ASP A 346 -3.29 21.17 -6.05
CA ASP A 346 -4.43 22.09 -6.07
C ASP A 346 -5.56 21.61 -6.99
N VAL A 347 -5.23 21.13 -8.19
CA VAL A 347 -6.20 20.58 -9.13
C VAL A 347 -6.92 19.36 -8.53
N VAL A 348 -6.17 18.45 -7.90
CA VAL A 348 -6.75 17.28 -7.23
C VAL A 348 -7.65 17.70 -6.07
N ASN A 349 -7.23 18.68 -5.26
CA ASN A 349 -7.97 19.17 -4.11
C ASN A 349 -9.24 19.96 -4.49
N ALA A 350 -9.25 20.63 -5.63
CA ALA A 350 -10.44 21.28 -6.20
C ALA A 350 -11.42 20.30 -6.86
N SER A 351 -10.97 19.09 -7.18
CA SER A 351 -11.77 18.07 -7.86
C SER A 351 -12.64 17.25 -6.89
N ASN A 352 -13.51 16.40 -7.47
CA ASN A 352 -14.29 15.41 -6.72
C ASN A 352 -13.42 14.26 -6.14
N SER A 353 -12.10 14.29 -6.35
CA SER A 353 -11.15 13.44 -5.63
C SER A 353 -11.03 13.83 -4.16
N ASN A 354 -11.28 15.11 -3.84
CA ASN A 354 -11.39 15.59 -2.48
C ASN A 354 -12.63 14.98 -1.80
N PRO A 355 -12.46 14.24 -0.68
CA PRO A 355 -13.58 13.63 0.03
C PRO A 355 -14.65 14.63 0.49
N ALA A 356 -14.27 15.88 0.80
CA ALA A 356 -15.21 16.91 1.23
C ALA A 356 -16.13 17.35 0.09
N HIS A 357 -15.59 17.63 -1.10
CA HIS A 357 -16.40 17.97 -2.29
C HIS A 357 -17.29 16.80 -2.69
N ARG A 358 -16.76 15.57 -2.65
CA ARG A 358 -17.53 14.36 -2.93
C ARG A 358 -18.71 14.17 -1.97
N ARG A 359 -18.50 14.36 -0.66
CA ARG A 359 -19.60 14.32 0.30
C ARG A 359 -20.63 15.40 0.02
N ASN A 360 -20.19 16.64 -0.21
CA ASN A 360 -21.10 17.76 -0.43
C ASN A 360 -21.97 17.55 -1.68
N GLU A 361 -21.39 17.10 -2.81
CA GLU A 361 -22.15 16.77 -4.02
C GLU A 361 -23.18 15.66 -3.75
N MET A 362 -22.79 14.62 -3.00
CA MET A 362 -23.68 13.52 -2.66
C MET A 362 -24.83 13.95 -1.76
N MET A 363 -24.57 14.78 -0.76
CA MET A 363 -25.59 15.34 0.12
C MET A 363 -26.56 16.24 -0.66
N ALA A 364 -26.05 17.12 -1.53
CA ALA A 364 -26.86 17.97 -2.39
C ALA A 364 -27.75 17.13 -3.33
N CYS A 365 -27.22 16.04 -3.89
CA CYS A 365 -27.98 15.14 -4.74
C CYS A 365 -29.10 14.41 -3.98
N VAL A 366 -28.83 13.91 -2.76
CA VAL A 366 -29.86 13.27 -1.93
C VAL A 366 -30.92 14.28 -1.52
N LYS A 367 -30.54 15.50 -1.12
CA LYS A 367 -31.51 16.55 -0.80
C LYS A 367 -32.36 16.92 -2.01
N GLY A 368 -31.77 16.96 -3.20
CA GLY A 368 -32.51 17.14 -4.45
C GLY A 368 -33.56 16.06 -4.69
N LEU A 369 -33.24 14.79 -4.38
CA LEU A 369 -34.20 13.68 -4.47
C LEU A 369 -35.34 13.79 -3.45
N GLU A 370 -35.02 14.22 -2.23
CA GLU A 370 -36.00 14.46 -1.17
C GLU A 370 -37.01 15.53 -1.58
N LEU A 371 -36.53 16.70 -2.05
CA LEU A 371 -37.39 17.78 -2.52
C LEU A 371 -38.29 17.34 -3.68
N ILE A 372 -37.75 16.59 -4.64
CA ILE A 372 -38.56 16.04 -5.74
C ILE A 372 -39.62 15.06 -5.23
N ALA A 373 -39.29 14.23 -4.23
CA ALA A 373 -40.26 13.32 -3.64
C ALA A 373 -41.40 14.06 -2.94
N GLU A 374 -41.08 15.12 -2.20
CA GLU A 374 -42.07 16.01 -1.58
C GLU A 374 -42.99 16.63 -2.62
N MET A 375 -42.44 17.22 -3.68
CA MET A 375 -43.21 17.80 -4.80
C MET A 375 -44.14 16.79 -5.47
N ARG A 376 -43.76 15.52 -5.52
CA ARG A 376 -44.53 14.44 -6.17
C ARG A 376 -45.46 13.69 -5.22
N GLY A 377 -45.41 13.98 -3.92
CA GLY A 377 -46.10 13.20 -2.89
C GLY A 377 -45.60 11.76 -2.77
N ASP A 378 -44.39 11.48 -3.24
CA ASP A 378 -43.75 10.16 -3.14
C ASP A 378 -43.30 9.89 -1.70
N CYS A 379 -43.34 8.63 -1.27
CA CYS A 379 -42.85 8.22 0.05
C CYS A 379 -41.42 7.69 -0.01
N ALA A 380 -40.70 7.82 1.10
CA ALA A 380 -39.34 7.32 1.25
C ALA A 380 -39.29 6.08 2.15
N VAL A 381 -38.51 5.07 1.74
CA VAL A 381 -38.26 3.86 2.53
C VAL A 381 -36.77 3.55 2.52
N PHE A 382 -36.25 3.22 3.70
CA PHE A 382 -34.89 2.76 3.89
C PHE A 382 -34.88 1.23 3.94
N TYR A 383 -34.17 0.60 3.01
CA TYR A 383 -34.01 -0.85 2.96
C TYR A 383 -32.60 -1.26 3.35
N THR A 384 -32.48 -2.36 4.08
CA THR A 384 -31.21 -3.04 4.33
C THR A 384 -31.30 -4.46 3.81
N ILE A 385 -30.32 -4.85 2.98
CA ILE A 385 -30.19 -6.19 2.40
C ILE A 385 -28.84 -6.75 2.84
N THR A 386 -28.89 -7.85 3.58
CA THR A 386 -27.74 -8.56 4.14
C THR A 386 -27.44 -9.80 3.28
N CYS A 387 -26.18 -10.15 3.07
CA CYS A 387 -25.82 -11.41 2.42
C CYS A 387 -26.14 -12.65 3.28
N PRO A 388 -26.38 -13.82 2.67
CA PRO A 388 -26.42 -15.12 3.34
C PRO A 388 -25.26 -15.45 4.28
N SER A 389 -25.54 -16.23 5.33
CA SER A 389 -24.52 -16.61 6.33
C SER A 389 -23.34 -17.33 5.69
N ARG A 390 -23.55 -18.04 4.57
CA ARG A 390 -22.49 -18.67 3.79
C ARG A 390 -21.40 -17.73 3.26
N PHE A 391 -21.67 -16.41 3.19
CA PHE A 391 -20.68 -15.38 2.83
C PHE A 391 -19.92 -14.83 4.04
N HIS A 392 -20.49 -14.97 5.25
CA HIS A 392 -19.93 -14.39 6.45
C HIS A 392 -18.83 -15.28 7.05
N ALA A 393 -17.59 -14.80 7.08
CA ALA A 393 -16.44 -15.57 7.52
C ALA A 393 -16.37 -15.74 9.05
N THR A 394 -16.92 -14.80 9.81
CA THR A 394 -16.91 -14.83 11.27
C THR A 394 -18.25 -14.45 11.87
N LEU A 395 -18.53 -14.95 13.07
CA LEU A 395 -19.65 -14.52 13.88
C LEU A 395 -19.32 -13.21 14.62
N ASN A 396 -20.34 -12.55 15.18
CA ASN A 396 -20.20 -11.31 15.96
C ASN A 396 -19.19 -11.40 17.13
N ASN A 397 -18.98 -12.60 17.68
CA ASN A 397 -18.02 -12.85 18.76
C ASN A 397 -16.57 -13.04 18.29
N GLY A 398 -16.33 -13.02 16.96
CA GLY A 398 -15.04 -13.22 16.32
C GLY A 398 -14.64 -14.67 16.08
N ARG A 399 -15.53 -15.65 16.38
CA ARG A 399 -15.29 -17.07 16.09
C ARG A 399 -15.55 -17.39 14.61
N PRO A 400 -14.93 -18.46 14.07
CA PRO A 400 -15.27 -19.01 12.77
C PRO A 400 -16.78 -19.23 12.63
N ASN A 401 -17.36 -18.84 11.49
CA ASN A 401 -18.73 -19.20 11.15
C ASN A 401 -18.75 -20.59 10.50
N PRO A 402 -19.43 -21.60 11.07
CA PRO A 402 -19.45 -22.95 10.50
C PRO A 402 -20.18 -23.02 9.15
N LYS A 403 -21.05 -22.06 8.83
CA LYS A 403 -21.77 -22.03 7.54
C LYS A 403 -20.97 -21.41 6.40
N TRP A 404 -19.81 -20.80 6.67
CA TRP A 404 -19.06 -20.08 5.65
C TRP A 404 -18.50 -21.02 4.58
N THR A 405 -18.72 -20.67 3.32
CA THR A 405 -18.40 -21.49 2.14
C THR A 405 -17.09 -21.07 1.44
N SER A 406 -16.17 -20.45 2.17
CA SER A 406 -14.96 -19.82 1.62
C SER A 406 -15.23 -18.69 0.61
N ALA A 407 -16.47 -18.21 0.54
CA ALA A 407 -16.85 -17.19 -0.42
C ALA A 407 -16.13 -15.86 -0.16
N THR A 408 -15.63 -15.25 -1.23
CA THR A 408 -14.88 -14.01 -1.18
C THR A 408 -15.79 -12.80 -0.95
N VAL A 409 -15.21 -11.70 -0.47
CA VAL A 409 -15.94 -10.43 -0.36
C VAL A 409 -16.48 -10.00 -1.73
N ARG A 410 -15.69 -10.22 -2.80
CA ARG A 410 -16.10 -9.88 -4.16
C ARG A 410 -17.34 -10.66 -4.59
N GLN A 411 -17.38 -11.97 -4.35
CA GLN A 411 -18.54 -12.81 -4.64
C GLN A 411 -19.79 -12.36 -3.87
N SER A 412 -19.64 -11.87 -2.64
CA SER A 412 -20.79 -11.30 -1.89
C SER A 412 -21.36 -10.03 -2.54
N SER A 413 -20.49 -9.19 -3.13
CA SER A 413 -20.94 -8.02 -3.91
C SER A 413 -21.66 -8.45 -5.18
N ASP A 414 -21.09 -9.39 -5.92
CA ASP A 414 -21.65 -9.85 -7.20
C ASP A 414 -23.01 -10.54 -6.98
N TYR A 415 -23.16 -11.32 -5.90
CA TYR A 415 -24.45 -11.87 -5.47
C TYR A 415 -25.55 -10.81 -5.30
N LEU A 416 -25.27 -9.69 -4.62
CA LEU A 416 -26.24 -8.62 -4.45
C LEU A 416 -26.54 -7.88 -5.76
N VAL A 417 -25.53 -7.72 -6.64
CA VAL A 417 -25.72 -7.15 -7.98
C VAL A 417 -26.69 -7.99 -8.81
N ASP A 418 -26.51 -9.32 -8.83
CA ASP A 418 -27.34 -10.24 -9.59
C ASP A 418 -28.75 -10.34 -9.02
N THR A 419 -28.87 -10.45 -7.70
CA THR A 419 -30.16 -10.40 -6.99
C THR A 419 -30.93 -9.13 -7.35
N PHE A 420 -30.26 -7.99 -7.35
CA PHE A 420 -30.89 -6.71 -7.68
C PHE A 420 -31.19 -6.57 -9.17
N ALA A 421 -30.37 -7.13 -10.07
CA ALA A 421 -30.68 -7.18 -11.50
C ALA A 421 -31.95 -7.99 -11.77
N ALA A 422 -32.08 -9.15 -11.14
CA ALA A 422 -33.28 -9.98 -11.23
C ALA A 422 -34.52 -9.29 -10.63
N PHE A 423 -34.37 -8.64 -9.48
CA PHE A 423 -35.42 -7.79 -8.90
C PHE A 423 -35.85 -6.66 -9.84
N ARG A 424 -34.90 -5.93 -10.45
CA ARG A 424 -35.22 -4.85 -11.42
C ARG A 424 -35.97 -5.37 -12.64
N LYS A 425 -35.63 -6.56 -13.14
CA LYS A 425 -36.38 -7.21 -14.24
C LYS A 425 -37.82 -7.51 -13.83
N ALA A 426 -38.04 -8.02 -12.62
CA ALA A 426 -39.38 -8.27 -12.10
C ALA A 426 -40.18 -6.98 -11.87
N MET A 427 -39.55 -5.94 -11.32
CA MET A 427 -40.14 -4.59 -11.19
C MET A 427 -40.62 -4.06 -12.54
N HIS A 428 -39.78 -4.17 -13.58
CA HIS A 428 -40.14 -3.75 -14.93
C HIS A 428 -41.36 -4.52 -15.47
N LYS A 429 -41.39 -5.85 -15.31
CA LYS A 429 -42.54 -6.68 -15.73
C LYS A 429 -43.82 -6.30 -14.99
N ALA A 430 -43.71 -5.88 -13.72
CA ALA A 430 -44.84 -5.44 -12.90
C ALA A 430 -45.23 -3.96 -13.10
N GLY A 431 -44.55 -3.22 -13.99
CA GLY A 431 -44.79 -1.79 -14.18
C GLY A 431 -44.41 -0.91 -12.98
N LEU A 432 -43.65 -1.44 -12.02
CA LEU A 432 -43.25 -0.74 -10.81
C LEU A 432 -41.95 0.04 -11.02
N ARG A 433 -41.88 1.27 -10.50
CA ARG A 433 -40.72 2.14 -10.66
C ARG A 433 -40.40 2.91 -9.38
N TRP A 434 -39.13 3.16 -9.17
CA TRP A 434 -38.59 3.84 -8.00
C TRP A 434 -37.23 4.46 -8.31
N TYR A 435 -36.82 5.45 -7.52
CA TYR A 435 -35.55 6.15 -7.68
C TYR A 435 -34.90 6.34 -6.32
N GLY A 436 -33.60 6.60 -6.30
CA GLY A 436 -32.90 6.69 -5.03
C GLY A 436 -31.40 6.46 -5.13
N VAL A 437 -30.82 6.04 -4.01
CA VAL A 437 -29.39 5.77 -3.86
C VAL A 437 -29.18 4.45 -3.13
N ARG A 438 -28.20 3.68 -3.61
CA ARG A 438 -27.69 2.47 -2.98
C ARG A 438 -26.29 2.73 -2.44
N VAL A 439 -26.08 2.34 -1.19
CA VAL A 439 -24.80 2.34 -0.47
C VAL A 439 -24.40 0.89 -0.20
N ALA A 440 -23.19 0.52 -0.58
CA ALA A 440 -22.58 -0.76 -0.22
C ALA A 440 -21.59 -0.51 0.92
N GLU A 441 -21.77 -1.22 2.02
CA GLU A 441 -20.91 -1.16 3.22
C GLU A 441 -20.35 -2.55 3.56
N PRO A 442 -19.17 -2.61 4.18
CA PRO A 442 -18.68 -3.85 4.76
C PRO A 442 -19.39 -4.13 6.09
N HIS A 443 -19.77 -5.39 6.28
CA HIS A 443 -20.03 -5.94 7.61
C HIS A 443 -18.70 -6.17 8.35
N HIS A 444 -18.71 -6.39 9.67
CA HIS A 444 -17.50 -6.52 10.49
C HIS A 444 -16.44 -7.53 10.00
N ASP A 445 -16.82 -8.51 9.19
CA ASP A 445 -15.97 -9.55 8.59
C ASP A 445 -15.65 -9.31 7.10
N GLY A 446 -15.94 -8.11 6.59
CA GLY A 446 -15.71 -7.66 5.23
C GLY A 446 -16.84 -7.98 4.24
N THR A 447 -17.81 -8.81 4.62
CA THR A 447 -18.93 -9.21 3.74
C THR A 447 -19.79 -8.00 3.34
N VAL A 448 -20.19 -7.89 2.07
CA VAL A 448 -20.88 -6.69 1.55
C VAL A 448 -22.35 -6.69 1.96
N HIS A 449 -22.84 -5.58 2.53
CA HIS A 449 -24.26 -5.31 2.76
C HIS A 449 -24.72 -4.07 1.99
N TRP A 450 -26.01 -4.02 1.64
CA TRP A 450 -26.58 -2.88 0.93
C TRP A 450 -27.60 -2.13 1.79
N HIS A 451 -27.42 -0.81 1.84
CA HIS A 451 -28.42 0.12 2.33
C HIS A 451 -28.98 0.93 1.17
N LEU A 452 -30.30 1.00 1.05
CA LEU A 452 -30.96 1.72 -0.03
C LEU A 452 -31.91 2.76 0.54
N LEU A 453 -31.73 4.01 0.12
CA LEU A 453 -32.73 5.06 0.30
C LEU A 453 -33.53 5.18 -0.98
N CYS A 454 -34.80 4.79 -0.93
CA CYS A 454 -35.66 4.69 -2.10
C CYS A 454 -36.91 5.55 -1.98
N PHE A 455 -37.25 6.23 -3.06
CA PHE A 455 -38.45 7.02 -3.22
C PHE A 455 -39.39 6.37 -4.24
N MET A 456 -40.67 6.30 -3.90
CA MET A 456 -41.71 5.67 -4.72
C MET A 456 -43.11 6.20 -4.39
N ARG A 457 -44.06 5.98 -5.29
CA ARG A 457 -45.46 6.30 -5.05
C ARG A 457 -46.01 5.55 -3.83
N LYS A 458 -46.80 6.23 -3.00
CA LYS A 458 -47.39 5.65 -1.77
C LYS A 458 -48.14 4.34 -2.04
N LYS A 459 -48.89 4.27 -3.14
CA LYS A 459 -49.67 3.08 -3.55
C LYS A 459 -48.79 1.87 -3.92
N ASP A 460 -47.59 2.11 -4.45
CA ASP A 460 -46.70 1.05 -4.95
C ASP A 460 -45.79 0.49 -3.83
N ARG A 461 -45.65 1.22 -2.71
CA ARG A 461 -44.73 0.90 -1.61
C ARG A 461 -44.82 -0.54 -1.11
N ARG A 462 -46.04 -1.03 -0.87
CA ARG A 462 -46.28 -2.38 -0.33
C ARG A 462 -45.82 -3.45 -1.33
N SER A 463 -46.20 -3.30 -2.60
CA SER A 463 -45.84 -4.20 -3.70
C SER A 463 -44.33 -4.23 -3.94
N ILE A 464 -43.68 -3.06 -3.98
CA ILE A 464 -42.22 -2.95 -4.15
C ILE A 464 -41.49 -3.61 -2.98
N THR A 465 -41.92 -3.33 -1.74
CA THR A 465 -41.31 -3.92 -0.53
C THR A 465 -41.46 -5.44 -0.49
N ALA A 466 -42.64 -5.95 -0.81
CA ALA A 466 -42.91 -7.39 -0.86
C ALA A 466 -42.08 -8.08 -1.95
N LEU A 467 -41.98 -7.47 -3.13
CA LEU A 467 -41.18 -7.99 -4.24
C LEU A 467 -39.69 -8.00 -3.88
N LEU A 468 -39.16 -6.89 -3.33
CA LEU A 468 -37.76 -6.82 -2.92
C LEU A 468 -37.44 -7.85 -1.83
N ARG A 469 -38.31 -7.97 -0.83
CA ARG A 469 -38.19 -9.00 0.22
C ARG A 469 -38.13 -10.39 -0.40
N LYS A 470 -39.04 -10.72 -1.34
CA LYS A 470 -39.08 -12.02 -2.04
C LYS A 470 -37.77 -12.35 -2.73
N PHE A 471 -37.07 -11.39 -3.31
CA PHE A 471 -35.75 -11.61 -3.91
C PHE A 471 -34.65 -11.72 -2.85
N ALA A 472 -34.65 -10.85 -1.84
CA ALA A 472 -33.65 -10.85 -0.78
C ALA A 472 -33.64 -12.13 0.07
N ILE A 473 -34.80 -12.74 0.32
CA ILE A 473 -34.94 -13.94 1.16
C ILE A 473 -35.01 -15.24 0.37
N ARG A 474 -34.88 -15.18 -0.96
CA ARG A 474 -35.11 -16.35 -1.83
C ARG A 474 -34.10 -17.45 -1.57
N GLU A 475 -32.83 -17.06 -1.51
CA GLU A 475 -31.73 -17.98 -1.31
C GLU A 475 -31.52 -18.22 0.19
N ASP A 476 -31.25 -19.48 0.54
CA ASP A 476 -31.14 -19.93 1.93
C ASP A 476 -32.39 -19.55 2.75
N ARG A 477 -33.58 -19.66 2.14
CA ARG A 477 -34.85 -19.30 2.79
C ARG A 477 -35.05 -20.10 4.09
N GLU A 478 -34.65 -21.36 4.09
CA GLU A 478 -34.74 -22.27 5.23
C GLU A 478 -33.94 -21.76 6.43
N GLU A 479 -32.78 -21.12 6.21
CA GLU A 479 -31.95 -20.53 7.29
C GLU A 479 -32.72 -19.49 8.13
N LEU A 480 -33.70 -18.81 7.53
CA LEU A 480 -34.38 -17.67 8.15
C LEU A 480 -35.59 -18.08 9.01
N GLY A 481 -36.10 -19.31 8.87
CA GLY A 481 -37.32 -19.74 9.57
C GLY A 481 -38.48 -18.75 9.37
N THR A 482 -39.10 -18.28 10.45
CA THR A 482 -40.15 -17.24 10.38
C THR A 482 -39.59 -15.80 10.38
N ASN A 483 -38.35 -15.60 10.84
CA ASN A 483 -37.74 -14.30 11.02
C ASN A 483 -36.84 -13.91 9.85
N THR A 484 -37.37 -13.10 8.93
CA THR A 484 -36.61 -12.58 7.77
C THR A 484 -35.76 -11.33 8.07
N GLY A 485 -35.84 -10.79 9.30
CA GLY A 485 -35.14 -9.58 9.73
C GLY A 485 -33.60 -9.62 9.62
N PRO A 486 -32.92 -10.76 9.81
CA PRO A 486 -31.48 -10.87 9.55
C PRO A 486 -31.09 -10.62 8.08
N ARG A 487 -31.99 -10.92 7.13
CA ARG A 487 -31.74 -10.80 5.69
C ARG A 487 -32.24 -9.50 5.09
N PHE A 488 -33.42 -9.06 5.51
CA PHE A 488 -34.11 -7.92 4.92
C PHE A 488 -34.83 -7.07 5.97
N LYS A 489 -34.48 -5.78 6.04
CA LYS A 489 -35.17 -4.78 6.85
C LYS A 489 -35.73 -3.68 5.96
N SER A 490 -36.92 -3.19 6.33
CA SER A 490 -37.63 -2.13 5.62
C SER A 490 -38.15 -1.13 6.63
N GLU A 491 -37.63 0.08 6.59
CA GLU A 491 -37.96 1.16 7.52
C GLU A 491 -38.56 2.34 6.74
N PRO A 492 -39.88 2.56 6.80
CA PRO A 492 -40.48 3.75 6.24
C PRO A 492 -39.94 5.00 6.96
N ILE A 493 -39.54 6.01 6.19
CA ILE A 493 -39.00 7.24 6.79
C ILE A 493 -40.14 8.08 7.33
N ASN A 494 -40.03 8.45 8.60
CA ASN A 494 -40.99 9.31 9.28
C ASN A 494 -40.42 10.72 9.38
N PRO A 495 -41.05 11.74 8.78
CA PRO A 495 -40.60 13.13 8.86
C PRO A 495 -40.38 13.65 10.29
N ARG A 496 -41.12 13.12 11.29
CA ARG A 496 -40.94 13.49 12.71
C ARG A 496 -39.63 12.99 13.32
N LYS A 497 -39.05 11.90 12.78
CA LYS A 497 -37.80 11.30 13.27
C LYS A 497 -36.56 11.80 12.52
N GLY A 498 -36.75 12.32 11.31
CA GLY A 498 -35.69 12.81 10.45
C GLY A 498 -36.09 12.82 9.00
N THR A 499 -35.34 13.56 8.19
CA THR A 499 -35.55 13.63 6.74
C THR A 499 -34.85 12.44 6.04
N PRO A 500 -35.29 12.04 4.84
CA PRO A 500 -34.56 11.08 4.02
C PRO A 500 -33.04 11.35 3.93
N THR A 501 -32.67 12.63 3.80
CA THR A 501 -31.28 13.07 3.80
C THR A 501 -30.57 12.77 5.12
N SER A 502 -31.20 13.03 6.27
CA SER A 502 -30.58 12.74 7.58
C SER A 502 -30.39 11.24 7.83
N TYR A 503 -31.32 10.40 7.33
CA TYR A 503 -31.22 8.95 7.43
C TYR A 503 -29.98 8.38 6.74
N ILE A 504 -29.62 8.90 5.55
CA ILE A 504 -28.47 8.41 4.79
C ILE A 504 -27.17 9.17 5.06
N ALA A 505 -27.23 10.35 5.69
CA ALA A 505 -26.07 11.17 6.01
C ALA A 505 -24.99 10.39 6.77
N LYS A 506 -25.40 9.57 7.75
CA LYS A 506 -24.48 8.72 8.52
C LYS A 506 -23.70 7.76 7.63
N TYR A 507 -24.36 7.11 6.68
CA TYR A 507 -23.76 6.17 5.74
C TYR A 507 -22.82 6.90 4.76
N ILE A 508 -23.19 8.10 4.30
CA ILE A 508 -22.32 8.91 3.44
C ILE A 508 -21.03 9.29 4.19
N SER A 509 -21.15 9.85 5.40
CA SER A 509 -19.98 10.26 6.19
C SER A 509 -19.09 9.08 6.56
N LYS A 510 -19.66 7.95 7.01
CA LYS A 510 -18.90 6.73 7.36
C LYS A 510 -18.08 6.16 6.20
N ASN A 511 -18.52 6.32 4.95
CA ASN A 511 -17.88 5.71 3.78
C ASN A 511 -16.90 6.63 3.04
N ILE A 512 -16.90 7.93 3.35
CA ILE A 512 -16.11 8.93 2.62
C ILE A 512 -14.96 9.45 3.47
N ASP A 513 -15.23 10.18 4.55
CA ASP A 513 -14.19 10.87 5.33
C ASP A 513 -14.41 10.90 6.85
N GLY A 514 -15.51 10.32 7.34
CA GLY A 514 -15.84 10.31 8.76
C GLY A 514 -16.13 11.69 9.37
N ARG A 515 -16.33 12.73 8.55
CA ARG A 515 -16.55 14.10 9.07
C ARG A 515 -17.83 14.17 9.89
N GLY A 516 -17.76 14.91 11.01
CA GLY A 516 -18.86 15.06 11.96
C GLY A 516 -19.06 13.82 12.85
N LEU A 517 -18.27 12.76 12.67
CA LEU A 517 -18.42 11.50 13.39
C LEU A 517 -17.22 11.18 14.30
N ALA A 518 -16.33 12.14 14.55
CA ALA A 518 -15.11 11.93 15.34
C ALA A 518 -15.40 11.50 16.80
N LYS A 519 -16.55 11.90 17.36
CA LYS A 519 -17.00 11.53 18.71
C LYS A 519 -17.98 10.34 18.72
N GLU A 520 -18.36 9.80 17.57
CA GLU A 520 -19.30 8.68 17.49
C GLU A 520 -18.57 7.33 17.42
N ILE A 521 -19.14 6.33 18.11
CA ILE A 521 -18.66 4.95 18.12
C ILE A 521 -19.59 4.08 17.27
N SER A 522 -19.02 3.23 16.42
CA SER A 522 -19.79 2.25 15.65
C SER A 522 -20.43 1.21 16.58
N LYS A 523 -21.75 1.04 16.53
CA LYS A 523 -22.44 -0.08 17.21
C LYS A 523 -21.97 -1.45 16.70
N GLU A 524 -21.57 -1.49 15.44
CA GLU A 524 -21.15 -2.73 14.79
C GLU A 524 -19.72 -3.13 15.19
N THR A 525 -18.77 -2.19 15.25
CA THR A 525 -17.35 -2.49 15.48
C THR A 525 -16.82 -2.06 16.84
N GLY A 526 -17.51 -1.16 17.54
CA GLY A 526 -17.03 -0.56 18.80
C GLY A 526 -15.89 0.45 18.61
N ARG A 527 -15.49 0.78 17.37
CA ARG A 527 -14.43 1.75 17.07
C ARG A 527 -14.98 3.13 16.71
N SER A 528 -14.11 4.14 16.73
CA SER A 528 -14.46 5.48 16.26
C SER A 528 -14.93 5.42 14.79
N LEU A 529 -15.93 6.22 14.44
CA LEU A 529 -16.42 6.28 13.06
C LEU A 529 -15.43 6.92 12.09
N ARG A 530 -14.46 7.72 12.58
CA ARG A 530 -13.36 8.24 11.77
C ARG A 530 -12.42 7.13 11.32
N ASP A 531 -11.96 6.27 12.23
CA ASP A 531 -11.09 5.15 11.90
C ASP A 531 -11.83 4.14 11.02
N SER A 532 -13.13 3.97 11.26
CA SER A 532 -14.00 3.15 10.42
C SER A 532 -14.01 3.61 8.96
N ALA A 533 -13.99 4.93 8.68
CA ALA A 533 -14.00 5.44 7.31
C ALA A 533 -12.73 5.09 6.52
N GLU A 534 -11.58 5.06 7.19
CA GLU A 534 -10.33 4.62 6.57
C GLU A 534 -10.38 3.13 6.22
N HIS A 535 -10.81 2.29 7.16
CA HIS A 535 -10.97 0.85 6.94
C HIS A 535 -11.95 0.55 5.80
N VAL A 536 -13.09 1.25 5.76
CA VAL A 536 -14.09 1.13 4.71
C VAL A 536 -13.52 1.57 3.35
N SER A 537 -12.72 2.63 3.29
CA SER A 537 -12.06 3.07 2.07
C SER A 537 -11.01 2.07 1.57
N ALA A 538 -10.23 1.47 2.48
CA ALA A 538 -9.28 0.41 2.16
C ALA A 538 -10.01 -0.83 1.62
N TRP A 539 -11.06 -1.28 2.32
CA TRP A 539 -11.94 -2.37 1.90
C TRP A 539 -12.52 -2.17 0.50
N ALA A 540 -13.15 -1.01 0.26
CA ALA A 540 -13.79 -0.71 -1.03
C ALA A 540 -12.78 -0.69 -2.18
N SER A 541 -11.57 -0.16 -1.92
CA SER A 541 -10.47 -0.13 -2.88
C SER A 541 -9.94 -1.53 -3.20
N LEU A 542 -9.71 -2.35 -2.18
CA LEU A 542 -9.16 -3.69 -2.30
C LEU A 542 -10.08 -4.63 -3.08
N HIS A 543 -11.37 -4.68 -2.69
CA HIS A 543 -12.35 -5.58 -3.30
C HIS A 543 -13.07 -4.98 -4.53
N ARG A 544 -12.68 -3.75 -4.96
CA ARG A 544 -13.31 -2.99 -6.06
C ARG A 544 -14.83 -2.86 -5.91
N VAL A 545 -15.29 -2.57 -4.70
CA VAL A 545 -16.71 -2.39 -4.41
C VAL A 545 -17.09 -0.93 -4.65
N GLN A 546 -17.98 -0.69 -5.62
CA GLN A 546 -18.54 0.64 -5.81
C GLN A 546 -19.49 0.96 -4.66
N GLN A 547 -19.05 1.80 -3.71
CA GLN A 547 -19.84 2.14 -2.52
C GLN A 547 -21.18 2.79 -2.87
N PHE A 548 -21.20 3.80 -3.74
CA PHE A 548 -22.41 4.59 -3.99
C PHE A 548 -22.92 4.49 -5.42
N ARG A 549 -24.23 4.32 -5.56
CA ARG A 549 -24.91 4.33 -6.87
C ARG A 549 -26.29 4.94 -6.78
N PHE A 550 -26.45 6.09 -7.43
CA PHE A 550 -27.76 6.67 -7.69
C PHE A 550 -28.44 5.97 -8.86
N PHE A 551 -29.76 5.87 -8.81
CA PHE A 551 -30.59 5.28 -9.86
C PHE A 551 -31.90 6.04 -10.03
N GLY A 552 -32.46 6.00 -11.24
CA GLY A 552 -33.69 6.72 -11.57
C GLY A 552 -33.52 8.24 -11.74
N ILE A 553 -32.29 8.74 -11.87
CA ILE A 553 -31.99 10.17 -12.10
C ILE A 553 -31.09 10.40 -13.33
N PRO A 554 -31.09 11.62 -13.90
CA PRO A 554 -30.10 12.08 -14.86
C PRO A 554 -28.65 11.92 -14.40
N GLY A 555 -27.72 11.88 -15.36
CA GLY A 555 -26.30 11.65 -15.09
C GLY A 555 -25.65 12.78 -14.28
N ARG A 556 -24.90 12.43 -13.24
CA ARG A 556 -24.09 13.40 -12.47
C ARG A 556 -22.84 13.87 -13.22
N GLN A 557 -22.34 13.10 -14.19
CA GLN A 557 -21.23 13.57 -15.02
C GLN A 557 -21.67 14.75 -15.88
N ALA A 558 -22.84 14.68 -16.53
CA ALA A 558 -23.39 15.80 -17.29
C ALA A 558 -23.60 17.05 -16.42
N TYR A 559 -24.04 16.87 -15.16
CA TYR A 559 -24.12 17.96 -14.17
C TYR A 559 -22.76 18.62 -13.92
N ARG A 560 -21.67 17.85 -13.81
CA ARG A 560 -20.31 18.39 -13.62
C ARG A 560 -19.82 19.15 -14.84
N GLU A 561 -20.04 18.62 -16.04
CA GLU A 561 -19.66 19.30 -17.28
C GLU A 561 -20.42 20.62 -17.47
N LEU A 562 -21.71 20.66 -17.12
CA LEU A 562 -22.50 21.90 -17.17
C LEU A 562 -21.97 22.97 -16.21
N ARG A 563 -21.55 22.57 -15.01
CA ARG A 563 -20.90 23.50 -14.04
C ARG A 563 -19.56 23.99 -14.54
N LEU A 564 -18.77 23.12 -15.17
CA LEU A 564 -17.50 23.50 -15.78
C LEU A 564 -17.73 24.54 -16.88
N LEU A 565 -18.71 24.30 -17.76
CA LEU A 565 -19.09 25.23 -18.82
C LEU A 565 -19.57 26.58 -18.28
N ALA A 566 -20.42 26.57 -17.24
CA ALA A 566 -20.87 27.80 -16.58
C ALA A 566 -19.69 28.61 -16.00
N GLY A 567 -18.77 27.93 -15.32
CA GLY A 567 -17.56 28.55 -14.78
C GLY A 567 -16.62 29.10 -15.86
N GLN A 568 -16.52 28.44 -17.01
CA GLN A 568 -15.76 28.94 -18.16
C GLN A 568 -16.41 30.18 -18.78
N ALA A 569 -17.73 30.14 -19.01
CA ALA A 569 -18.49 31.28 -19.54
C ALA A 569 -18.37 32.52 -18.65
N ALA A 570 -18.42 32.35 -17.32
CA ALA A 570 -18.25 33.43 -16.35
C ALA A 570 -16.86 34.10 -16.41
N ARG A 571 -15.80 33.38 -16.78
CA ARG A 571 -14.44 33.94 -16.92
C ARG A 571 -14.23 34.72 -18.21
N VAL A 572 -14.82 34.24 -19.31
CA VAL A 572 -14.67 34.86 -20.63
C VAL A 572 -15.52 36.13 -20.75
N GLN A 573 -16.70 36.16 -20.11
CA GLN A 573 -17.71 37.20 -20.31
C GLN A 573 -17.78 38.17 -19.13
N GLY A 574 -16.64 38.64 -18.61
CA GLY A 574 -16.45 39.38 -17.35
C GLY A 574 -17.33 40.61 -17.04
N GLU A 575 -18.35 40.91 -17.86
CA GLU A 575 -19.26 42.04 -17.70
C GLU A 575 -20.73 41.76 -18.09
N ARG A 576 -21.17 40.51 -18.31
CA ARG A 576 -22.60 40.24 -18.52
C ARG A 576 -23.39 40.28 -17.21
N LYS A 577 -24.62 40.84 -17.25
CA LYS A 577 -25.56 40.84 -16.13
C LYS A 577 -25.75 39.42 -15.59
N ALA A 578 -25.74 39.27 -14.26
CA ALA A 578 -26.03 38.01 -13.60
C ALA A 578 -27.35 37.41 -14.12
N GLY A 579 -27.31 36.18 -14.63
CA GLY A 579 -28.47 35.48 -15.20
C GLY A 579 -28.65 35.61 -16.72
N ALA A 580 -27.68 36.19 -17.44
CA ALA A 580 -27.67 36.12 -18.91
C ALA A 580 -27.55 34.65 -19.39
N PRO A 581 -28.29 34.25 -20.44
CA PRO A 581 -28.21 32.90 -20.96
C PRO A 581 -26.80 32.62 -21.52
N VAL A 582 -26.26 31.46 -21.14
CA VAL A 582 -24.98 30.93 -21.61
C VAL A 582 -25.17 30.12 -22.89
N LEU A 583 -26.32 29.43 -23.01
CA LEU A 583 -26.67 28.62 -24.19
C LEU A 583 -27.84 29.25 -24.95
N ASP A 584 -27.78 29.19 -26.28
CA ASP A 584 -28.82 29.76 -27.15
C ASP A 584 -30.19 29.10 -26.95
N ASN A 585 -30.22 27.79 -26.68
CA ASN A 585 -31.46 27.07 -26.44
C ASN A 585 -31.93 27.27 -24.97
N PRO A 586 -33.09 27.92 -24.73
CA PRO A 586 -33.55 28.24 -23.38
C PRO A 586 -33.76 27.01 -22.48
N ARG A 587 -34.10 25.85 -23.07
CA ARG A 587 -34.28 24.61 -22.30
C ARG A 587 -32.96 24.05 -21.82
N LEU A 588 -31.90 24.14 -22.63
CA LEU A 588 -30.57 23.69 -22.25
C LEU A 588 -29.94 24.66 -21.26
N ASP A 589 -30.11 25.95 -21.48
CA ASP A 589 -29.65 27.00 -20.57
C ASP A 589 -30.27 26.85 -19.18
N ALA A 590 -31.57 26.55 -19.09
CA ALA A 590 -32.23 26.28 -17.82
C ALA A 590 -31.65 25.06 -17.07
N VAL A 591 -31.13 24.05 -17.79
CA VAL A 591 -30.44 22.89 -17.18
C VAL A 591 -29.05 23.31 -16.69
N LEU A 592 -28.34 24.14 -17.45
CA LEU A 592 -27.03 24.70 -17.08
C LEU A 592 -27.14 25.59 -15.84
N ALA A 593 -28.05 26.57 -15.84
CA ALA A 593 -28.30 27.47 -14.71
C ALA A 593 -28.66 26.69 -13.43
N ALA A 594 -29.47 25.64 -13.55
CA ALA A 594 -29.79 24.77 -12.42
C ALA A 594 -28.58 23.99 -11.89
N ALA A 595 -27.69 23.56 -12.79
CA ALA A 595 -26.46 22.87 -12.41
C ALA A 595 -25.48 23.82 -11.71
N ASP A 596 -25.30 25.03 -12.25
CA ASP A 596 -24.43 26.07 -11.71
C ASP A 596 -24.87 26.53 -10.30
N ALA A 597 -26.17 26.77 -10.12
CA ALA A 597 -26.76 27.09 -8.81
C ALA A 597 -26.62 25.97 -7.76
N GLY A 598 -26.15 24.77 -8.14
CA GLY A 598 -25.98 23.66 -7.20
C GLY A 598 -27.28 22.90 -6.89
N CYS A 599 -28.40 23.26 -7.53
CA CYS A 599 -29.71 22.72 -7.19
C CYS A 599 -30.03 21.44 -7.97
N PHE A 600 -29.72 20.29 -7.37
CA PHE A 600 -30.01 18.98 -7.98
C PHE A 600 -31.51 18.76 -8.25
N ALA A 601 -32.41 19.29 -7.42
CA ALA A 601 -33.84 19.17 -7.65
C ALA A 601 -34.23 19.80 -8.99
N THR A 602 -33.88 21.07 -9.18
CA THR A 602 -34.14 21.81 -10.42
C THR A 602 -33.43 21.19 -11.61
N TYR A 603 -32.16 20.78 -11.46
CA TYR A 603 -31.40 20.12 -12.53
C TYR A 603 -32.12 18.85 -13.03
N ILE A 604 -32.58 18.00 -12.11
CA ILE A 604 -33.29 16.77 -12.46
C ILE A 604 -34.64 17.09 -13.13
N MET A 605 -35.38 18.06 -12.60
CA MET A 605 -36.68 18.47 -13.16
C MET A 605 -36.53 19.06 -14.57
N LYS A 606 -35.53 19.90 -14.82
CA LYS A 606 -35.26 20.48 -16.14
C LYS A 606 -34.77 19.44 -17.15
N GLN A 607 -34.11 18.36 -16.69
CA GLN A 607 -33.78 17.18 -17.50
C GLN A 607 -34.99 16.26 -17.82
N GLY A 608 -36.20 16.63 -17.40
CA GLY A 608 -37.44 15.87 -17.61
C GLY A 608 -37.97 15.15 -16.35
N GLY A 609 -37.24 15.22 -15.24
CA GLY A 609 -37.64 14.64 -13.95
C GLY A 609 -37.01 13.28 -13.64
N VAL A 610 -37.45 12.70 -12.53
CA VAL A 610 -37.04 11.35 -12.09
C VAL A 610 -37.68 10.27 -12.95
N LEU A 611 -37.02 9.11 -13.03
CA LEU A 611 -37.49 7.94 -13.76
C LEU A 611 -37.59 8.15 -15.29
N VAL A 612 -37.01 9.20 -15.86
CA VAL A 612 -36.97 9.38 -17.31
C VAL A 612 -35.92 8.42 -17.92
N PRO A 613 -36.27 7.61 -18.94
CA PRO A 613 -35.29 6.83 -19.67
C PRO A 613 -34.16 7.68 -20.25
N ARG A 614 -32.92 7.19 -20.22
CA ARG A 614 -31.74 7.96 -20.65
C ARG A 614 -31.88 8.54 -22.06
N LYS A 615 -32.53 7.82 -22.98
CA LYS A 615 -32.77 8.26 -24.36
C LYS A 615 -33.61 9.55 -24.49
N TYR A 616 -34.26 9.99 -23.41
CA TYR A 616 -35.05 11.22 -23.36
C TYR A 616 -34.43 12.31 -22.47
N HIS A 617 -33.22 12.12 -21.93
CA HIS A 617 -32.51 13.20 -21.23
C HIS A 617 -32.09 14.28 -22.22
N LEU A 618 -32.30 15.55 -21.86
CA LEU A 618 -32.01 16.73 -22.69
C LEU A 618 -30.51 16.96 -22.85
N VAL A 619 -29.73 16.82 -21.77
CA VAL A 619 -28.27 16.99 -21.78
C VAL A 619 -27.60 15.69 -21.34
N ARG A 620 -26.57 15.26 -22.07
CA ARG A 620 -25.74 14.10 -21.72
C ARG A 620 -24.27 14.44 -21.86
N THR A 621 -23.42 13.65 -21.21
CA THR A 621 -21.98 13.73 -21.40
C THR A 621 -21.62 13.29 -22.82
N ALA A 622 -20.89 14.15 -23.52
CA ALA A 622 -20.28 13.85 -24.80
C ALA A 622 -18.92 13.20 -24.59
N TYR A 623 -18.66 12.13 -25.36
CA TYR A 623 -17.38 11.44 -25.37
C TYR A 623 -16.76 11.53 -26.76
N GLU A 624 -15.45 11.42 -26.80
CA GLU A 624 -14.63 11.40 -28.00
C GLU A 624 -13.47 10.42 -27.79
N LEU A 625 -12.88 9.93 -28.89
CA LEU A 625 -11.60 9.24 -28.83
C LEU A 625 -10.50 10.26 -28.53
N ASN A 626 -9.49 9.85 -27.79
CA ASN A 626 -8.30 10.67 -27.60
C ASN A 626 -7.56 10.78 -28.94
N ASP A 627 -6.97 11.93 -29.23
CA ASP A 627 -6.19 12.12 -30.47
C ASP A 627 -4.84 11.40 -30.37
N GLU A 628 -4.25 11.40 -29.17
CA GLU A 628 -2.98 10.73 -28.90
C GLU A 628 -3.22 9.25 -28.54
N PRO A 629 -2.52 8.30 -29.20
CA PRO A 629 -2.61 6.89 -28.86
C PRO A 629 -2.05 6.64 -27.46
N SER A 630 -2.59 5.64 -26.77
CA SER A 630 -2.03 5.19 -25.50
C SER A 630 -0.66 4.52 -25.70
N ALA A 631 0.02 4.19 -24.60
CA ALA A 631 1.25 3.38 -24.62
C ALA A 631 1.08 2.00 -25.32
N TYR A 632 -0.16 1.58 -25.61
CA TYR A 632 -0.47 0.34 -26.32
C TYR A 632 -1.02 0.57 -27.74
N GLY A 633 -1.02 1.81 -28.24
CA GLY A 633 -1.47 2.15 -29.59
C GLY A 633 -2.98 2.37 -29.76
N ASP A 634 -3.80 2.16 -28.72
CA ASP A 634 -5.24 2.46 -28.78
C ASP A 634 -5.61 3.88 -28.35
N HIS A 635 -6.60 4.46 -29.03
CA HIS A 635 -7.18 5.75 -28.68
C HIS A 635 -8.23 5.55 -27.58
N GLY A 636 -7.88 5.93 -26.34
CA GLY A 636 -8.79 5.85 -25.20
C GLY A 636 -9.99 6.79 -25.34
N ILE A 637 -11.09 6.52 -24.62
CA ILE A 637 -12.26 7.42 -24.61
C ILE A 637 -12.00 8.55 -23.59
N ARG A 638 -12.11 9.81 -24.03
CA ARG A 638 -12.08 11.00 -23.17
C ARG A 638 -13.45 11.68 -23.11
N ILE A 639 -13.66 12.49 -22.08
CA ILE A 639 -14.83 13.36 -21.97
C ILE A 639 -14.56 14.57 -22.86
N TYR A 640 -15.43 14.80 -23.84
CA TYR A 640 -15.39 15.99 -24.70
C TYR A 640 -16.13 17.16 -24.05
N GLY A 641 -17.29 16.85 -23.45
CA GLY A 641 -18.09 17.83 -22.73
C GLY A 641 -19.55 17.45 -22.68
N ILE A 642 -20.43 18.28 -23.25
CA ILE A 642 -21.88 18.04 -23.26
C ILE A 642 -22.41 17.90 -24.69
N TRP A 643 -23.46 17.11 -24.82
CA TRP A 643 -24.22 16.95 -26.05
C TRP A 643 -25.72 16.89 -25.72
N SER A 644 -26.53 17.42 -26.63
CA SER A 644 -27.99 17.39 -26.54
C SER A 644 -28.62 16.72 -27.75
N PRO A 645 -29.65 15.87 -27.60
CA PRO A 645 -30.38 15.33 -28.75
C PRO A 645 -31.23 16.36 -29.50
N ILE A 646 -31.45 17.57 -28.94
CA ILE A 646 -32.32 18.60 -29.54
C ILE A 646 -31.56 19.72 -30.25
N VAL A 647 -30.22 19.71 -30.18
CA VAL A 647 -29.34 20.68 -30.85
C VAL A 647 -28.26 19.88 -31.57
N GLU A 648 -27.91 20.28 -32.79
CA GLU A 648 -26.84 19.64 -33.54
C GLU A 648 -25.47 19.97 -32.94
N GLY A 649 -24.55 19.01 -32.99
CA GLY A 649 -23.18 19.18 -32.51
C GLY A 649 -22.98 18.86 -31.02
N LYS A 650 -21.72 18.98 -30.59
CA LYS A 650 -21.27 18.76 -29.21
C LYS A 650 -20.61 20.06 -28.71
N ILE A 651 -20.80 20.40 -27.45
CA ILE A 651 -20.14 21.55 -26.82
C ILE A 651 -18.92 21.03 -26.05
N CYS A 652 -17.74 21.54 -26.43
CA CYS A 652 -16.48 21.20 -25.79
C CYS A 652 -16.38 21.92 -24.45
N THR A 653 -16.10 21.19 -23.37
CA THR A 653 -15.79 21.75 -22.04
C THR A 653 -14.33 21.56 -21.67
N HIS A 654 -13.57 20.79 -22.45
CA HIS A 654 -12.15 20.49 -22.24
C HIS A 654 -11.32 20.90 -23.47
N ALA A 655 -11.32 22.20 -23.79
CA ALA A 655 -10.61 22.71 -24.96
C ALA A 655 -9.07 22.70 -24.76
N MET A 656 -8.61 22.95 -23.54
CA MET A 656 -7.19 22.99 -23.21
C MET A 656 -6.64 21.59 -22.91
N LYS A 657 -5.52 21.25 -23.56
CA LYS A 657 -4.74 20.04 -23.26
C LYS A 657 -3.74 20.35 -22.16
N TRP A 658 -3.72 19.50 -21.14
CA TRP A 658 -2.80 19.62 -20.00
C TRP A 658 -1.84 18.44 -19.99
N LYS A 659 -0.54 18.72 -20.06
CA LYS A 659 0.52 17.73 -19.95
C LYS A 659 1.03 17.70 -18.52
N LYS A 660 1.13 16.51 -17.95
CA LYS A 660 1.74 16.32 -16.64
C LYS A 660 3.25 16.41 -16.76
N VAL A 661 3.85 17.34 -16.04
CA VAL A 661 5.31 17.55 -15.96
C VAL A 661 5.74 17.40 -14.50
N ARG A 662 6.95 16.89 -14.26
CA ARG A 662 7.54 16.87 -12.92
C ARG A 662 8.06 18.27 -12.65
N LYS A 663 7.73 18.86 -11.50
CA LYS A 663 8.22 20.18 -11.11
C LYS A 663 9.74 20.18 -11.17
N ALA A 664 10.30 21.25 -11.73
CA ALA A 664 11.72 21.52 -11.56
C ALA A 664 11.98 21.60 -10.06
N VAL A 665 12.88 20.75 -9.57
CA VAL A 665 13.43 20.96 -8.24
C VAL A 665 14.31 22.17 -8.40
N ASP A 666 14.04 23.26 -7.67
CA ASP A 666 15.03 24.32 -7.44
C ASP A 666 16.17 23.65 -6.67
N VAL A 667 17.07 23.00 -7.41
CA VAL A 667 18.39 22.72 -6.93
C VAL A 667 19.03 24.10 -6.91
N GLN A 668 18.92 24.79 -5.77
CA GLN A 668 20.00 25.72 -5.42
C GLN A 668 21.26 24.88 -5.56
N GLU A 669 22.01 25.11 -6.63
CA GLU A 669 23.25 24.41 -6.92
C GLU A 669 24.07 24.44 -5.64
N ALA A 670 24.06 23.33 -4.90
CA ALA A 670 25.14 23.03 -4.01
C ALA A 670 26.35 23.00 -4.94
N VAL A 671 27.22 24.01 -4.80
CA VAL A 671 28.43 24.18 -5.60
C VAL A 671 29.07 22.81 -5.75
N ALA A 672 29.00 22.25 -6.95
CA ALA A 672 29.55 20.95 -7.22
C ALA A 672 31.05 21.07 -7.07
N ASP A 673 31.62 20.37 -6.07
CA ASP A 673 33.05 20.10 -6.05
C ASP A 673 33.41 19.45 -7.39
N GLN A 674 34.27 20.14 -8.14
CA GLN A 674 34.86 19.66 -9.38
C GLN A 674 35.85 18.54 -9.04
N GLY A 675 35.32 17.36 -8.75
CA GLY A 675 36.07 16.12 -8.52
C GLY A 675 35.53 15.01 -9.43
N ALA A 676 36.42 14.41 -10.21
CA ALA A 676 36.13 13.58 -11.37
C ALA A 676 35.22 12.36 -11.13
N CYS A 677 34.38 12.11 -12.14
CA CYS A 677 33.82 10.83 -12.59
C CYS A 677 33.05 9.93 -11.60
N ALA A 678 31.75 9.80 -11.87
CA ALA A 678 30.93 8.67 -11.43
C ALA A 678 31.39 7.34 -12.05
N PRO A 679 31.28 6.22 -11.31
CA PRO A 679 31.07 4.91 -11.91
C PRO A 679 29.67 4.36 -11.58
N TRP A 680 29.01 3.92 -12.65
CA TRP A 680 27.89 2.98 -12.67
C TRP A 680 28.17 1.73 -11.81
N THR A 681 27.21 1.32 -10.97
CA THR A 681 26.73 -0.08 -10.83
C THR A 681 25.54 -0.18 -9.87
N ARG A 682 24.68 -1.17 -10.13
CA ARG A 682 23.48 -1.49 -9.35
C ARG A 682 23.85 -2.38 -8.16
N GLY A 683 23.66 -1.91 -6.93
CA GLY A 683 23.89 -2.71 -5.72
C GLY A 683 23.54 -1.96 -4.43
N ASN A 684 22.35 -2.26 -3.92
CA ASN A 684 21.83 -2.11 -2.55
C ASN A 684 22.72 -1.41 -1.49
N ASN A 685 22.28 -0.24 -1.00
CA ASN A 685 22.50 0.16 0.38
C ASN A 685 21.30 0.97 0.90
N CYS A 686 20.43 0.34 1.68
CA CYS A 686 19.48 1.06 2.54
C CYS A 686 20.28 1.72 3.66
N PRO A 687 20.16 3.03 3.94
CA PRO A 687 20.74 3.56 5.16
C PRO A 687 19.89 3.08 6.36
N PRO A 688 20.51 2.66 7.48
CA PRO A 688 19.82 2.62 8.75
C PRO A 688 19.37 4.03 9.11
N VAL A 689 18.27 4.11 9.86
CA VAL A 689 17.63 5.34 10.34
C VAL A 689 18.66 6.33 10.89
N GLU A 690 19.06 7.32 10.09
CA GLU A 690 19.83 8.45 10.58
C GLU A 690 18.89 9.45 11.25
N ASN A 691 19.12 9.64 12.54
CA ASN A 691 18.62 10.77 13.29
C ASN A 691 19.11 12.06 12.61
N LEU A 692 18.21 12.72 11.90
CA LEU A 692 18.39 14.09 11.41
C LEU A 692 18.54 15.02 12.62
N ASN A 693 19.77 15.21 13.10
CA ASN A 693 20.24 16.31 13.94
C ASN A 693 21.76 16.21 14.13
N LYS A 694 22.53 16.29 13.04
CA LYS A 694 23.94 16.71 13.11
C LYS A 694 24.23 17.59 11.89
N SER A 695 24.07 18.89 12.06
CA SER A 695 24.75 19.87 11.21
C SER A 695 26.23 19.82 11.57
N GLY A 696 27.08 19.40 10.63
CA GLY A 696 28.52 19.44 10.77
C GLY A 696 29.01 20.87 10.94
N GLY A 697 29.87 21.04 11.93
CA GLY A 697 30.47 22.30 12.39
C GLY A 697 30.65 22.21 13.89
N ASP A 698 31.88 22.29 14.38
CA ASP A 698 32.23 22.33 15.80
C ASP A 698 31.59 23.57 16.46
N LEU A 699 30.33 23.43 16.84
CA LEU A 699 29.58 24.43 17.59
C LEU A 699 29.45 23.93 19.04
N PRO A 700 29.75 24.78 20.03
CA PRO A 700 29.68 24.39 21.44
C PRO A 700 28.25 23.97 21.82
N ASP A 701 28.14 22.91 22.62
CA ASP A 701 26.84 22.42 23.10
C ASP A 701 26.28 23.37 24.15
N ILE A 702 25.38 24.24 23.71
CA ILE A 702 24.75 25.29 24.53
C ILE A 702 24.00 24.72 25.75
N LYS A 703 23.65 23.43 25.74
CA LYS A 703 22.88 22.80 26.82
C LYS A 703 23.69 22.52 28.09
N THR A 704 25.01 22.59 28.02
CA THR A 704 25.91 22.31 29.16
C THR A 704 26.56 23.56 29.75
N MET A 705 26.32 24.74 29.17
CA MET A 705 26.93 26.01 29.61
C MET A 705 26.17 26.61 30.79
N ASP A 706 26.89 27.23 31.73
CA ASP A 706 26.27 27.99 32.80
C ASP A 706 25.75 29.36 32.33
N GLU A 707 24.98 30.04 33.18
CA GLU A 707 24.30 31.29 32.82
C GLU A 707 25.28 32.44 32.51
N LYS A 708 26.49 32.41 33.09
CA LYS A 708 27.54 33.41 32.84
C LYS A 708 28.27 33.14 31.52
N GLU A 709 28.63 31.88 31.28
CA GLU A 709 29.26 31.43 30.03
C GLU A 709 28.36 31.66 28.82
N LEU A 710 27.05 31.45 28.98
CA LEU A 710 26.06 31.72 27.95
C LEU A 710 26.02 33.22 27.59
N GLN A 711 26.09 34.10 28.61
CA GLN A 711 26.03 35.54 28.42
C GLN A 711 27.25 36.05 27.64
N GLU A 712 28.46 35.60 27.97
CA GLU A 712 29.69 35.96 27.26
C GLU A 712 29.71 35.41 25.82
N TYR A 713 29.26 34.18 25.61
CA TYR A 713 29.14 33.58 24.29
C TYR A 713 28.19 34.37 23.37
N LEU A 714 27.03 34.78 23.88
CA LEU A 714 26.08 35.60 23.13
C LEU A 714 26.62 37.00 22.82
N HIS A 715 27.39 37.60 23.75
CA HIS A 715 27.98 38.93 23.59
C HIS A 715 29.12 38.96 22.57
N ASN A 716 29.91 37.88 22.47
CA ASN A 716 31.07 37.79 21.57
C ASN A 716 30.74 37.32 20.14
N MET A 717 29.49 36.89 19.86
CA MET A 717 29.08 36.51 18.50
C MET A 717 29.10 37.69 17.51
N GLY A 718 29.61 37.42 16.31
CA GLY A 718 29.61 38.37 15.19
C GLY A 718 28.20 38.64 14.64
N GLN A 719 28.04 39.75 13.90
CA GLN A 719 26.74 40.16 13.36
C GLN A 719 26.14 39.15 12.36
N LYS A 720 27.01 38.42 11.63
CA LYS A 720 26.61 37.35 10.70
C LYS A 720 26.07 36.13 11.45
N GLU A 721 26.74 35.71 12.52
CA GLU A 721 26.36 34.56 13.34
C GLU A 721 25.07 34.83 14.11
N ARG A 722 24.89 36.05 14.63
CA ARG A 722 23.61 36.47 15.25
C ARG A 722 22.45 36.42 14.26
N ARG A 723 22.66 36.79 12.99
CA ARG A 723 21.63 36.70 11.94
C ARG A 723 21.28 35.24 11.63
N GLU A 724 22.28 34.36 11.53
CA GLU A 724 22.06 32.93 11.34
C GLU A 724 21.35 32.27 12.54
N LEU A 725 21.74 32.60 13.76
CA LEU A 725 21.07 32.11 14.97
C LEU A 725 19.61 32.60 15.02
N THR A 726 19.37 33.86 14.69
CA THR A 726 18.02 34.43 14.61
C THR A 726 17.19 33.76 13.51
N ALA A 727 17.79 33.45 12.36
CA ALA A 727 17.13 32.71 11.28
C ALA A 727 16.78 31.28 11.71
N ARG A 728 17.68 30.58 12.40
CA ARG A 728 17.44 29.24 12.97
C ARG A 728 16.34 29.26 14.04
N LEU A 729 16.34 30.25 14.94
CA LEU A 729 15.29 30.44 15.94
C LEU A 729 13.93 30.76 15.30
N ARG A 730 13.89 31.45 14.15
CA ARG A 730 12.65 31.68 13.38
C ARG A 730 12.13 30.44 12.67
N LEU A 731 13.01 29.52 12.26
CA LEU A 731 12.65 28.23 11.65
C LEU A 731 12.06 27.26 12.69
N VAL A 732 12.58 27.30 13.92
CA VAL A 732 11.99 26.61 15.06
C VAL A 732 10.82 27.46 15.58
N LYS A 733 9.69 27.44 14.87
CA LYS A 733 8.44 28.00 15.43
C LYS A 733 8.15 27.22 16.73
N PRO A 734 8.15 27.85 17.92
CA PRO A 734 7.69 27.17 19.11
C PRO A 734 6.27 26.69 18.80
N LYS A 735 5.97 25.41 19.09
CA LYS A 735 4.61 24.90 19.02
C LYS A 735 3.77 25.72 19.99
N ARG A 736 3.21 26.84 19.54
CA ARG A 736 2.10 27.51 20.20
C ARG A 736 0.94 26.53 20.11
N LYS A 737 0.81 25.66 21.11
CA LYS A 737 -0.44 24.96 21.38
C LYS A 737 -1.49 26.06 21.51
N THR A 738 -2.43 26.12 20.57
CA THR A 738 -3.67 26.89 20.74
C THR A 738 -4.26 26.48 22.07
N ALA A 739 -4.37 27.45 22.97
CA ALA A 739 -4.56 27.29 24.39
C ALA A 739 -5.83 26.47 24.71
N TYR A 740 -5.64 25.29 25.31
CA TYR A 740 -6.67 24.68 26.15
C TYR A 740 -6.55 25.36 27.51
N ILE A 741 -7.23 26.50 27.71
CA ILE A 741 -7.40 27.09 29.04
C ILE A 741 -8.78 26.66 29.52
N GLN A 742 -8.84 25.87 30.58
CA GLN A 742 -10.09 25.61 31.29
C GLN A 742 -10.48 26.88 32.06
N SER A 743 -11.61 27.49 31.71
CA SER A 743 -12.20 28.57 32.50
C SER A 743 -12.91 27.96 33.72
N ILE A 744 -12.47 28.30 34.92
CA ILE A 744 -13.07 27.87 36.19
C ILE A 744 -13.61 29.08 36.96
N SER A 745 -14.60 28.88 37.84
CA SER A 745 -15.09 29.96 38.72
C SER A 745 -14.09 30.28 39.84
N GLU A 746 -14.21 31.44 40.50
CA GLU A 746 -13.34 31.77 41.65
C GLU A 746 -13.44 30.74 42.78
N GLN A 747 -14.63 30.21 43.06
CA GLN A 747 -14.79 29.14 44.05
C GLN A 747 -14.01 27.87 43.68
N GLN A 748 -14.03 27.48 42.40
CA GLN A 748 -13.28 26.33 41.92
C GLN A 748 -11.77 26.57 41.96
N ARG A 749 -11.34 27.83 41.79
CA ARG A 749 -9.94 28.22 41.88
C ARG A 749 -9.42 28.11 43.31
N LEU A 750 -10.19 28.60 44.29
CA LEU A 750 -9.87 28.47 45.71
C LEU A 750 -9.84 27.00 46.16
N GLN A 751 -10.75 26.17 45.61
CA GLN A 751 -10.74 24.74 45.88
C GLN A 751 -9.50 24.04 45.31
N LEU A 752 -9.09 24.40 44.09
CA LEU A 752 -7.88 23.85 43.47
C LEU A 752 -6.61 24.26 44.24
N GLU A 753 -6.54 25.51 44.70
CA GLU A 753 -5.46 26.01 45.55
C GLU A 753 -5.37 25.22 46.86
N ALA A 754 -6.49 25.05 47.57
CA ALA A 754 -6.55 24.25 48.79
C ALA A 754 -6.16 22.78 48.57
N GLU A 755 -6.56 22.16 47.45
CA GLU A 755 -6.18 20.79 47.10
C GLU A 755 -4.68 20.64 46.79
N LEU A 756 -4.05 21.65 46.19
CA LEU A 756 -2.60 21.67 45.92
C LEU A 756 -1.81 21.83 47.21
N THR A 757 -2.21 22.78 48.08
CA THR A 757 -1.56 23.00 49.37
C THR A 757 -1.67 21.78 50.28
N ALA A 758 -2.81 21.09 50.29
CA ALA A 758 -2.99 19.85 51.04
C ALA A 758 -2.07 18.71 50.57
N ARG A 759 -1.59 18.75 49.32
CA ARG A 759 -0.64 17.78 48.75
C ARG A 759 0.82 18.25 48.83
N GLY A 760 1.09 19.36 49.52
CA GLY A 760 2.44 19.87 49.74
C GLY A 760 3.00 20.75 48.62
N PHE A 761 2.14 21.25 47.72
CA PHE A 761 2.53 22.24 46.69
C PHE A 761 2.22 23.66 47.16
N GLU A 762 2.92 24.65 46.60
CA GLU A 762 2.73 26.05 46.98
C GLU A 762 1.34 26.58 46.60
N GLY A 763 0.69 26.00 45.59
CA GLY A 763 -0.61 26.47 45.11
C GLY A 763 -0.49 27.82 44.40
N SER A 764 0.69 28.16 43.90
CA SER A 764 0.95 29.49 43.34
C SER A 764 0.08 29.77 42.12
N THR A 765 -0.14 31.05 41.82
CA THR A 765 -0.89 31.46 40.62
C THR A 765 -0.30 30.90 39.32
N SER A 766 1.02 30.68 39.29
CA SER A 766 1.72 30.07 38.16
C SER A 766 1.44 28.58 38.00
N GLU A 767 1.36 27.82 39.09
CA GLU A 767 1.04 26.39 39.11
C GLU A 767 -0.42 26.15 38.71
N ILE A 768 -1.33 26.97 39.22
CA ILE A 768 -2.75 26.92 38.88
C ILE A 768 -2.94 27.24 37.38
N ASP A 769 -2.31 28.31 36.86
CA ASP A 769 -2.40 28.67 35.44
C ASP A 769 -1.78 27.59 34.54
N LEU A 770 -0.67 26.96 34.97
CA LEU A 770 -0.07 25.82 34.29
C LEU A 770 -1.05 24.65 34.16
N LEU A 771 -1.72 24.28 35.25
CA LEU A 771 -2.71 23.19 35.28
C LEU A 771 -3.94 23.51 34.43
N LEU A 772 -4.45 24.74 34.49
CA LEU A 772 -5.59 25.19 33.67
C LEU A 772 -5.27 25.21 32.18
N ARG A 773 -4.00 25.43 31.82
CA ARG A 773 -3.47 25.33 30.45
C ARG A 773 -3.26 23.89 29.97
N GLY A 774 -3.61 22.91 30.79
CA GLY A 774 -3.42 21.48 30.52
C GLY A 774 -1.97 21.00 30.73
N GLY A 775 -1.18 21.76 31.49
CA GLY A 775 0.11 21.33 32.03
C GLY A 775 -0.04 20.33 33.18
N SER A 776 1.09 19.83 33.66
CA SER A 776 1.14 18.90 34.79
C SER A 776 2.35 19.19 35.67
N ILE A 777 2.21 18.96 36.98
CA ILE A 777 3.24 19.18 38.00
C ILE A 777 3.78 17.81 38.45
N PRO A 778 5.10 17.61 38.58
CA PRO A 778 5.65 16.37 39.12
C PRO A 778 5.27 16.19 40.60
N SER A 779 4.76 15.02 40.97
CA SER A 779 4.41 14.67 42.36
C SER A 779 5.45 13.77 43.04
N GLY A 780 6.57 13.49 42.34
CA GLY A 780 7.60 12.56 42.79
C GLY A 780 7.36 11.11 42.33
N ALA A 781 8.40 10.27 42.40
CA ALA A 781 8.35 8.84 42.01
C ALA A 781 7.79 8.56 40.59
N GLY A 782 8.00 9.49 39.65
CA GLY A 782 7.48 9.40 38.28
C GLY A 782 5.98 9.66 38.13
N LEU A 783 5.32 10.19 39.17
CA LEU A 783 3.92 10.60 39.13
C LEU A 783 3.78 12.07 38.70
N ARG A 784 2.65 12.41 38.09
CA ARG A 784 2.31 13.79 37.73
C ARG A 784 0.88 14.14 38.13
N LEU A 785 0.70 15.35 38.64
CA LEU A 785 -0.59 15.98 38.88
C LEU A 785 -1.05 16.75 37.65
N PHE A 786 -2.31 16.60 37.25
CA PHE A 786 -2.91 17.36 36.18
C PHE A 786 -4.38 17.67 36.51
N TYR A 787 -4.89 18.79 35.99
CA TYR A 787 -6.25 19.23 36.26
C TYR A 787 -7.16 18.96 35.06
N ARG A 788 -8.18 18.12 35.24
CA ARG A 788 -9.11 17.72 34.17
C ARG A 788 -10.48 17.39 34.73
N ASP A 789 -11.52 17.73 33.97
CA ASP A 789 -12.92 17.53 34.36
C ASP A 789 -13.25 18.19 35.72
N GLN A 790 -12.68 19.38 35.95
CA GLN A 790 -12.84 20.20 37.16
C GLN A 790 -12.29 19.56 38.45
N ARG A 791 -11.35 18.60 38.35
CA ARG A 791 -10.69 17.97 39.52
C ARG A 791 -9.19 17.78 39.30
N LEU A 792 -8.42 17.80 40.39
CA LEU A 792 -6.99 17.48 40.40
C LEU A 792 -6.79 15.96 40.42
N GLN A 793 -6.11 15.41 39.41
CA GLN A 793 -5.88 13.98 39.22
C GLN A 793 -4.37 13.69 39.15
N GLU A 794 -3.99 12.45 39.42
CA GLU A 794 -2.60 11.98 39.40
C GLU A 794 -2.47 10.72 38.53
N ASP A 795 -1.43 10.64 37.70
CA ASP A 795 -1.09 9.44 36.93
C ASP A 795 0.43 9.16 36.92
N ASP A 796 0.81 7.96 36.46
CA ASP A 796 2.18 7.44 36.44
C ASP A 796 2.90 7.64 35.11
N LYS A 797 2.40 8.55 34.27
CA LYS A 797 2.91 8.75 32.91
C LYS A 797 4.36 9.25 32.88
N TRP A 798 4.87 9.80 33.99
CA TRP A 798 6.25 10.29 34.09
C TRP A 798 7.23 9.24 34.65
N ARG A 799 6.80 8.01 34.98
CA ARG A 799 7.68 6.91 35.43
C ARG A 799 8.73 6.45 34.41
N GLN A 800 8.59 6.87 33.16
CA GLN A 800 9.57 6.56 32.11
C GLN A 800 10.70 7.60 32.06
N TRP A 801 10.57 8.70 32.82
CA TRP A 801 11.42 9.89 32.77
C TRP A 801 12.09 10.21 34.12
N TYR A 802 11.71 9.49 35.18
CA TYR A 802 12.37 9.38 36.47
C TYR A 802 12.90 7.95 36.59
#